data_AF-A0A7C6JMG2-F1
#
_entry.id   AF-A0A7C6JMG2-F1
#
_cell.length_a   1.000
_cell.length_b   1.000
_cell.length_c   1.000
_cell.angle_alpha   90.00
_cell.angle_beta   90.00
_cell.angle_gamma   90.00
#
_symmetry.space_group_name_H-M   'P 1'
#
loop_
_entity.id
_entity.type
_entity.pdbx_description
1 polymer ?
#
loop_
_entity_poly.entity_id
_entity_poly.type
_entity_poly.pdbx_seq_one_letter_code
_entity_poly.pdbx_strand_id
1 'polypeptide(L)'
;MEIKFCHFFTAVALFLFSHQALFSQETEVIYLSGKDASETVEWDFFCTEGRNSGRWTKIPVPSNWELQGFGIYNYGHDWANRERVLGKEHGLYKHSFFVPNEWKGKVVQLVFDGVMTDTKVNINGVSAGEMHQGGFYRFRYNVTSLLQYGVENLLEIDVAKHSSDASVNRAEREADFWIFGGIYRPVFLEVLPAAHLERVAIDPRADGSFQMLVNINKPGADYTVCIDLYDLQGHEIGDRVVSRIPRGETELTVSGEYGDIKAWNPEWPTLYDMRVSLHEAGELVHQRTERIGFRTVELRAHDGFYINGEKVLFKGVNRHSFWPETGRALSEANHIQDIELMKEMNMNAVRCSHYPPDKRFLELCDSMGLFVLNEVAGWQQGYDTIVGPKLIRETILRDENHPSVVIWDHGNEGGWDFRNEKYFHEYDIQKRPVIYPWLLRNGVDTHHYPEFDYAIARFVHGNNPFMPTELLHGLYDGGHGAGLEDYWRNYQRSPLHAGGFLWVFADEAVRRTDKEGVVYDGDGNHAPDGILGPHREKEGSFYTVKEIWSPVQVEPMVINKRWNGKLFLSNRFIYTNLKQCSFNWELVKTGFPGKEETGVAKGELTSPNAKPGETVEVRVDCTGQLQEADLFRFTAVDPHGNELYTWSWVLVQPEEKAKELLGIAEAVEGDLQVVEGEGNVTVSVNGVQVTFNTGDGKLMEVKNVSGPISLTGGPVVTGAESQVVGTRWEINQAGEFELEVSTKGYPRKMKWLLNKSGLLKLEVDPPRDLVVNADWLGISFNYPEEKCKGIRWMGKGPYRVWKNRLKGSNLGVWEKKYNHTITGESFGELIYPEFKGYHGNLFWAVLETEESPITVISETPNLYFQLFKPDRPKHVAGGSFPDFPEGDISFLYEIPAIGTKFFKTDKLGPDAMKGFFFERRGDETYPIILWFDFRGQQ
;
A
#
# COMPACT_ATOMS: atom_id res chain seq x y z
N MET A 1 -37.38 -64.11 -26.41
CA MET A 1 -38.83 -64.34 -26.51
C MET A 1 -39.50 -63.11 -25.93
N GLU A 2 -39.81 -62.12 -26.76
CA GLU A 2 -41.13 -61.92 -27.40
C GLU A 2 -42.02 -61.02 -26.51
N ILE A 3 -42.71 -59.94 -26.92
CA ILE A 3 -43.08 -59.36 -28.22
C ILE A 3 -43.48 -57.86 -28.03
N LYS A 4 -43.26 -57.12 -29.12
CA LYS A 4 -43.73 -55.81 -29.63
C LYS A 4 -45.06 -55.22 -29.07
N PHE A 5 -45.18 -53.92 -28.81
CA PHE A 5 -45.43 -52.78 -29.74
C PHE A 5 -46.79 -52.81 -30.47
N CYS A 6 -47.70 -51.87 -30.12
CA CYS A 6 -48.52 -51.02 -31.03
C CYS A 6 -49.61 -50.22 -30.25
N HIS A 7 -49.48 -48.90 -30.15
CA HIS A 7 -50.28 -47.85 -30.84
C HIS A 7 -51.53 -47.35 -30.08
N PHE A 8 -51.55 -46.08 -29.64
CA PHE A 8 -52.31 -45.03 -30.35
C PHE A 8 -52.05 -43.62 -29.78
N PHE A 9 -51.71 -42.71 -30.69
CA PHE A 9 -51.63 -41.24 -30.56
C PHE A 9 -53.00 -40.64 -30.21
N THR A 10 -53.06 -39.68 -29.26
CA THR A 10 -53.74 -38.35 -29.31
C THR A 10 -54.11 -37.87 -27.90
N ALA A 11 -53.22 -37.12 -27.23
CA ALA A 11 -53.56 -36.19 -26.13
C ALA A 11 -52.34 -35.39 -25.65
N VAL A 12 -51.59 -34.72 -26.55
CA VAL A 12 -50.57 -33.73 -26.15
C VAL A 12 -50.62 -32.56 -27.11
N ALA A 13 -51.70 -31.78 -27.04
CA ALA A 13 -51.82 -30.51 -27.73
C ALA A 13 -52.91 -29.69 -27.01
N LEU A 14 -52.65 -29.24 -25.78
CA LEU A 14 -53.44 -28.21 -25.06
C LEU A 14 -52.81 -27.79 -23.71
N PHE A 15 -51.48 -27.71 -23.62
CA PHE A 15 -50.77 -27.15 -22.46
C PHE A 15 -49.58 -26.24 -22.86
N LEU A 16 -49.74 -25.53 -23.97
CA LEU A 16 -48.86 -24.44 -24.38
C LEU A 16 -49.79 -23.30 -24.79
N PHE A 17 -50.07 -22.38 -23.87
CA PHE A 17 -50.49 -20.98 -24.07
C PHE A 17 -51.15 -20.45 -22.78
N SER A 18 -50.37 -20.36 -21.70
CA SER A 18 -50.66 -19.49 -20.56
C SER A 18 -49.42 -19.30 -19.68
N HIS A 19 -48.29 -18.91 -20.29
CA HIS A 19 -47.34 -18.05 -19.60
C HIS A 19 -47.51 -16.67 -20.22
N GLN A 20 -48.41 -15.89 -19.61
CA GLN A 20 -48.40 -14.45 -19.80
C GLN A 20 -47.00 -13.95 -19.43
N ALA A 21 -46.49 -13.07 -20.28
CA ALA A 21 -45.25 -12.36 -20.10
C ALA A 21 -45.15 -11.81 -18.67
N LEU A 22 -44.25 -12.37 -17.87
CA LEU A 22 -43.64 -11.66 -16.76
C LEU A 22 -42.81 -10.54 -17.43
N PHE A 23 -43.42 -9.38 -17.62
CA PHE A 23 -42.66 -8.18 -17.96
C PHE A 23 -41.62 -8.00 -16.85
N SER A 24 -40.33 -8.02 -17.19
CA SER A 24 -39.27 -7.80 -16.19
C SER A 24 -39.55 -6.49 -15.44
N GLN A 25 -39.91 -6.61 -14.17
CA GLN A 25 -40.17 -5.50 -13.24
C GLN A 25 -38.85 -4.93 -12.69
N GLU A 26 -37.71 -5.52 -13.04
CA GLU A 26 -36.38 -5.04 -12.66
C GLU A 26 -35.66 -4.44 -13.87
N THR A 27 -34.73 -3.53 -13.59
CA THR A 27 -33.80 -2.99 -14.60
C THR A 27 -32.89 -4.12 -15.09
N GLU A 28 -32.96 -4.44 -16.38
CA GLU A 28 -32.08 -5.44 -16.99
C GLU A 28 -30.79 -4.75 -17.49
N VAL A 29 -29.62 -5.29 -17.11
CA VAL A 29 -28.30 -4.78 -17.52
C VAL A 29 -27.69 -5.72 -18.55
N ILE A 30 -27.34 -5.18 -19.71
CA ILE A 30 -26.79 -5.95 -20.84
C ILE A 30 -25.48 -5.33 -21.29
N TYR A 31 -24.38 -6.00 -20.99
CA TYR A 31 -23.06 -5.56 -21.39
C TYR A 31 -22.87 -5.69 -22.91
N LEU A 32 -22.45 -4.58 -23.54
CA LEU A 32 -22.04 -4.54 -24.96
C LEU A 32 -20.52 -4.70 -25.08
N SER A 33 -19.80 -4.18 -24.08
CA SER A 33 -18.38 -4.49 -23.87
C SER A 33 -18.25 -5.72 -22.97
N GLY A 34 -17.02 -6.02 -22.58
CA GLY A 34 -16.76 -6.83 -21.42
C GLY A 34 -16.98 -6.07 -20.09
N LYS A 35 -16.81 -6.75 -18.94
CA LYS A 35 -17.11 -6.18 -17.62
C LYS A 35 -15.92 -5.47 -16.96
N ASP A 36 -14.70 -5.83 -17.33
CA ASP A 36 -13.48 -5.30 -16.75
C ASP A 36 -12.28 -5.64 -17.66
N ALA A 37 -11.05 -5.40 -17.20
CA ALA A 37 -9.85 -5.68 -18.00
C ALA A 37 -9.55 -7.19 -18.22
N SER A 38 -10.20 -8.08 -17.47
CA SER A 38 -10.03 -9.53 -17.58
C SER A 38 -11.09 -10.20 -18.47
N GLU A 39 -12.28 -9.60 -18.52
CA GLU A 39 -13.37 -9.99 -19.40
C GLU A 39 -13.62 -8.86 -20.39
N THR A 40 -13.01 -8.91 -21.59
CA THR A 40 -13.17 -7.91 -22.66
C THR A 40 -13.93 -8.44 -23.87
N VAL A 41 -14.51 -7.55 -24.69
CA VAL A 41 -15.15 -7.89 -25.97
C VAL A 41 -14.48 -7.13 -27.11
N GLU A 42 -14.15 -7.81 -28.21
CA GLU A 42 -13.51 -7.20 -29.38
C GLU A 42 -14.48 -6.34 -30.20
N TRP A 43 -14.13 -5.07 -30.38
CA TRP A 43 -14.89 -4.11 -31.19
C TRP A 43 -14.09 -3.71 -32.43
N ASP A 44 -14.76 -3.26 -33.51
CA ASP A 44 -14.07 -2.65 -34.64
C ASP A 44 -13.48 -1.31 -34.22
N PHE A 45 -12.20 -1.08 -34.54
CA PHE A 45 -11.46 0.08 -34.05
C PHE A 45 -10.59 0.73 -35.12
N PHE A 46 -10.61 2.07 -35.17
CA PHE A 46 -9.76 2.88 -36.03
C PHE A 46 -9.12 4.00 -35.21
N CYS A 47 -7.78 4.01 -35.12
CA CYS A 47 -7.02 5.10 -34.53
C CYS A 47 -6.62 6.08 -35.64
N THR A 48 -6.87 7.38 -35.46
CA THR A 48 -6.63 8.39 -36.52
C THR A 48 -5.15 8.72 -36.71
N GLU A 49 -4.36 8.73 -35.64
CA GLU A 49 -2.94 9.10 -35.66
C GLU A 49 -2.15 8.25 -34.63
N GLY A 50 -0.81 8.40 -34.61
CA GLY A 50 0.06 7.63 -33.72
C GLY A 50 0.35 6.21 -34.21
N ARG A 51 0.73 5.31 -33.30
CA ARG A 51 1.06 3.92 -33.66
C ARG A 51 -0.19 3.18 -34.16
N ASN A 52 0.01 2.26 -35.10
CA ASN A 52 -1.05 1.41 -35.67
C ASN A 52 -2.31 2.15 -36.16
N SER A 53 -2.15 3.37 -36.69
CA SER A 53 -3.24 4.25 -37.14
C SER A 53 -3.56 4.13 -38.64
N GLY A 54 -4.66 4.75 -39.07
CA GLY A 54 -5.03 4.89 -40.48
C GLY A 54 -5.73 3.67 -41.11
N ARG A 55 -6.10 2.66 -40.32
CA ARG A 55 -6.82 1.46 -40.78
C ARG A 55 -7.78 0.93 -39.71
N TRP A 56 -8.85 0.25 -40.15
CA TRP A 56 -9.75 -0.48 -39.25
C TRP A 56 -9.09 -1.79 -38.79
N THR A 57 -9.24 -2.08 -37.51
CA THR A 57 -8.69 -3.24 -36.79
C THR A 57 -9.71 -3.72 -35.75
N LYS A 58 -9.28 -4.55 -34.80
CA LYS A 58 -10.05 -4.91 -33.60
C LYS A 58 -9.33 -4.41 -32.34
N ILE A 59 -10.10 -4.07 -31.31
CA ILE A 59 -9.56 -3.74 -29.98
C ILE A 59 -10.46 -4.35 -28.89
N PRO A 60 -9.88 -4.86 -27.79
CA PRO A 60 -10.68 -5.27 -26.63
C PRO A 60 -11.31 -4.04 -25.96
N VAL A 61 -12.57 -4.16 -25.56
CA VAL A 61 -13.28 -3.16 -24.76
C VAL A 61 -13.81 -3.83 -23.48
N PRO A 62 -13.49 -3.32 -22.28
CA PRO A 62 -12.74 -2.09 -22.02
C PRO A 62 -11.21 -2.21 -22.17
N SER A 63 -10.53 -1.15 -22.63
CA SER A 63 -9.05 -1.03 -22.61
C SER A 63 -8.56 0.42 -22.84
N ASN A 64 -7.28 0.67 -22.51
CA ASN A 64 -6.56 1.85 -22.99
C ASN A 64 -5.78 1.51 -24.27
N TRP A 65 -5.96 2.29 -25.34
CA TRP A 65 -5.45 1.91 -26.66
C TRP A 65 -3.92 1.94 -26.76
N GLU A 66 -3.23 2.72 -25.92
CA GLU A 66 -1.77 2.74 -25.89
C GLU A 66 -1.20 1.37 -25.52
N LEU A 67 -1.84 0.70 -24.57
CA LEU A 67 -1.47 -0.64 -24.12
C LEU A 67 -1.89 -1.73 -25.09
N GLN A 68 -2.78 -1.42 -26.03
CA GLN A 68 -3.12 -2.27 -27.17
C GLN A 68 -2.26 -2.00 -28.42
N GLY A 69 -1.26 -1.10 -28.30
CA GLY A 69 -0.29 -0.82 -29.37
C GLY A 69 -0.67 0.32 -30.31
N PHE A 70 -1.68 1.12 -29.95
CA PHE A 70 -2.14 2.26 -30.76
C PHE A 70 -1.71 3.60 -30.14
N GLY A 71 -1.95 4.71 -30.85
CA GLY A 71 -1.75 6.06 -30.31
C GLY A 71 -0.31 6.36 -29.87
N ILE A 72 -0.16 7.34 -28.98
CA ILE A 72 1.13 7.84 -28.47
C ILE A 72 1.11 7.84 -26.94
N TYR A 73 2.13 7.28 -26.28
CA TYR A 73 2.26 7.43 -24.82
C TYR A 73 2.64 8.86 -24.46
N ASN A 74 1.96 9.41 -23.44
CA ASN A 74 2.34 10.67 -22.81
C ASN A 74 2.24 10.54 -21.29
N TYR A 75 3.11 11.26 -20.59
CA TYR A 75 2.94 11.57 -19.18
C TYR A 75 2.39 12.98 -19.04
N GLY A 76 1.56 13.28 -18.04
CA GLY A 76 0.82 14.55 -18.05
C GLY A 76 1.71 15.78 -18.07
N HIS A 77 2.86 15.76 -17.38
CA HIS A 77 3.87 16.83 -17.43
C HIS A 77 4.50 17.09 -18.81
N ASP A 78 4.27 16.24 -19.81
CA ASP A 78 4.81 16.42 -21.16
C ASP A 78 4.33 17.72 -21.81
N TRP A 79 3.21 18.29 -21.38
CA TRP A 79 2.68 19.56 -21.89
C TRP A 79 3.69 20.73 -21.79
N ALA A 80 4.55 20.69 -20.77
CA ALA A 80 5.56 21.72 -20.55
C ALA A 80 6.77 21.57 -21.49
N ASN A 81 6.96 20.40 -22.10
CA ASN A 81 8.09 20.13 -22.99
C ASN A 81 7.67 20.24 -24.47
N ARG A 82 8.05 21.36 -25.10
CA ARG A 82 7.74 21.64 -26.52
C ARG A 82 8.38 20.68 -27.52
N GLU A 83 9.36 19.87 -27.11
CA GLU A 83 9.99 18.86 -27.96
C GLU A 83 9.22 17.53 -27.95
N ARG A 84 8.37 17.29 -26.94
CA ARG A 84 7.53 16.10 -26.87
C ARG A 84 6.27 16.29 -27.72
N VAL A 85 5.94 15.26 -28.50
CA VAL A 85 4.68 15.22 -29.26
C VAL A 85 3.58 14.69 -28.35
N LEU A 86 2.57 15.52 -28.09
CA LEU A 86 1.37 15.10 -27.37
C LEU A 86 0.40 14.39 -28.31
N GLY A 87 -0.06 13.21 -27.92
CA GLY A 87 -1.08 12.46 -28.63
C GLY A 87 -2.42 13.19 -28.63
N LYS A 88 -2.93 13.48 -29.83
CA LYS A 88 -4.24 14.12 -30.06
C LYS A 88 -5.14 13.25 -30.95
N GLU A 89 -4.78 11.98 -31.10
CA GLU A 89 -5.50 11.01 -31.90
C GLU A 89 -6.95 10.82 -31.40
N HIS A 90 -7.80 10.36 -32.30
CA HIS A 90 -9.15 9.90 -32.02
C HIS A 90 -9.22 8.40 -32.21
N GLY A 91 -10.00 7.74 -31.35
CA GLY A 91 -10.40 6.35 -31.50
C GLY A 91 -11.84 6.28 -31.99
N LEU A 92 -12.04 5.71 -33.18
CA LEU A 92 -13.37 5.43 -33.73
C LEU A 92 -13.72 3.97 -33.49
N TYR A 93 -14.85 3.71 -32.86
CA TYR A 93 -15.32 2.37 -32.51
C TYR A 93 -16.61 2.03 -33.24
N LYS A 94 -16.77 0.76 -33.62
CA LYS A 94 -18.03 0.19 -34.11
C LYS A 94 -18.34 -1.14 -33.44
N HIS A 95 -19.60 -1.32 -33.05
CA HIS A 95 -20.09 -2.56 -32.46
C HIS A 95 -21.54 -2.81 -32.88
N SER A 96 -21.83 -4.01 -33.37
CA SER A 96 -23.20 -4.44 -33.69
C SER A 96 -23.81 -5.20 -32.53
N PHE A 97 -25.05 -4.87 -32.17
CA PHE A 97 -25.77 -5.54 -31.09
C PHE A 97 -27.24 -5.76 -31.46
N PHE A 98 -27.79 -6.90 -31.05
CA PHE A 98 -29.19 -7.25 -31.33
C PHE A 98 -30.13 -6.62 -30.29
N VAL A 99 -31.24 -6.03 -30.76
CA VAL A 99 -32.30 -5.52 -29.88
C VAL A 99 -33.56 -6.37 -30.07
N PRO A 100 -34.03 -7.09 -29.04
CA PRO A 100 -35.21 -7.94 -29.13
C PRO A 100 -36.53 -7.15 -29.26
N ASN A 101 -37.56 -7.75 -29.85
CA ASN A 101 -38.88 -7.10 -30.03
C ASN A 101 -39.59 -6.82 -28.69
N GLU A 102 -39.26 -7.61 -27.68
CA GLU A 102 -39.78 -7.59 -26.32
C GLU A 102 -39.44 -6.29 -25.57
N TRP A 103 -38.48 -5.51 -26.08
CA TRP A 103 -38.15 -4.19 -25.51
C TRP A 103 -39.02 -3.06 -26.06
N LYS A 104 -39.92 -3.32 -27.02
CA LYS A 104 -40.85 -2.28 -27.50
C LYS A 104 -41.70 -1.74 -26.35
N GLY A 105 -41.71 -0.42 -26.20
CA GLY A 105 -42.43 0.27 -25.12
C GLY A 105 -41.66 0.34 -23.79
N LYS A 106 -40.47 -0.25 -23.70
CA LYS A 106 -39.52 -0.04 -22.60
C LYS A 106 -38.68 1.22 -22.86
N VAL A 107 -37.99 1.69 -21.82
CA VAL A 107 -36.95 2.71 -21.93
C VAL A 107 -35.59 2.02 -21.96
N VAL A 108 -34.76 2.34 -22.95
CA VAL A 108 -33.41 1.80 -23.07
C VAL A 108 -32.40 2.93 -22.91
N GLN A 109 -31.52 2.81 -21.92
CA GLN A 109 -30.40 3.72 -21.69
C GLN A 109 -29.10 3.05 -22.12
N LEU A 110 -28.27 3.75 -22.90
CA LEU A 110 -26.90 3.34 -23.16
C LEU A 110 -25.98 4.03 -22.15
N VAL A 111 -25.21 3.24 -21.39
CA VAL A 111 -24.37 3.71 -20.29
C VAL A 111 -22.90 3.45 -20.59
N PHE A 112 -22.08 4.46 -20.36
CA PHE A 112 -20.62 4.40 -20.40
C PHE A 112 -20.08 4.65 -19.01
N ASP A 113 -19.29 3.73 -18.46
CA ASP A 113 -18.78 3.85 -17.10
C ASP A 113 -17.47 4.65 -16.99
N GLY A 114 -16.81 4.89 -18.12
CA GLY A 114 -15.60 5.72 -18.22
C GLY A 114 -14.95 5.65 -19.61
N VAL A 115 -14.76 6.82 -20.22
CA VAL A 115 -14.17 6.96 -21.55
C VAL A 115 -13.23 8.17 -21.53
N MET A 116 -12.00 8.01 -22.04
CA MET A 116 -11.02 9.09 -22.13
C MET A 116 -10.90 9.61 -23.57
N THR A 117 -11.39 10.80 -23.92
CA THR A 117 -12.01 11.83 -23.03
C THR A 117 -13.29 12.44 -23.60
N ASP A 118 -13.23 13.15 -24.73
CA ASP A 118 -14.47 13.68 -25.34
C ASP A 118 -15.12 12.57 -26.15
N THR A 119 -16.42 12.32 -25.92
CA THR A 119 -17.11 11.16 -26.50
C THR A 119 -18.36 11.56 -27.25
N LYS A 120 -18.43 11.24 -28.53
CA LYS A 120 -19.64 11.34 -29.37
C LYS A 120 -20.16 9.96 -29.69
N VAL A 121 -21.48 9.78 -29.58
CA VAL A 121 -22.13 8.48 -29.73
C VAL A 121 -23.25 8.58 -30.74
N ASN A 122 -23.25 7.67 -31.71
CA ASN A 122 -24.33 7.50 -32.66
C ASN A 122 -24.85 6.06 -32.62
N ILE A 123 -26.14 5.90 -32.88
CA ILE A 123 -26.78 4.60 -33.14
C ILE A 123 -27.41 4.66 -34.52
N ASN A 124 -27.09 3.69 -35.37
CA ASN A 124 -27.57 3.61 -36.75
C ASN A 124 -27.36 4.92 -37.54
N GLY A 125 -26.21 5.58 -37.34
CA GLY A 125 -25.88 6.86 -37.98
C GLY A 125 -26.58 8.11 -37.40
N VAL A 126 -27.34 7.98 -36.30
CA VAL A 126 -28.05 9.11 -35.65
C VAL A 126 -27.47 9.36 -34.25
N SER A 127 -27.24 10.64 -33.91
CA SER A 127 -26.68 11.01 -32.60
C SER A 127 -27.55 10.58 -31.41
N ALA A 128 -26.92 10.01 -30.39
CA ALA A 128 -27.53 9.64 -29.12
C ALA A 128 -27.75 10.82 -28.17
N GLY A 129 -27.03 11.94 -28.38
CA GLY A 129 -27.15 13.13 -27.54
C GLY A 129 -25.99 14.11 -27.67
N GLU A 130 -25.84 14.99 -26.67
CA GLU A 130 -24.67 15.89 -26.58
C GLU A 130 -23.39 15.08 -26.37
N MET A 131 -22.27 15.64 -26.85
CA MET A 131 -20.94 15.10 -26.58
C MET A 131 -20.66 15.15 -25.08
N HIS A 132 -20.20 14.03 -24.52
CA HIS A 132 -19.70 13.99 -23.14
C HIS A 132 -18.24 14.47 -23.10
N GLN A 133 -17.86 15.14 -22.01
CA GLN A 133 -16.51 15.68 -21.81
C GLN A 133 -16.06 15.38 -20.38
N GLY A 134 -14.98 14.61 -20.23
CA GLY A 134 -14.37 14.25 -18.95
C GLY A 134 -14.04 12.76 -18.88
N GLY A 135 -12.82 12.42 -18.49
CA GLY A 135 -12.26 11.07 -18.64
C GLY A 135 -12.74 10.03 -17.63
N PHE A 136 -13.33 10.44 -16.51
CA PHE A 136 -13.48 9.59 -15.32
C PHE A 136 -14.92 9.28 -14.91
N TYR A 137 -15.89 9.78 -15.65
CA TYR A 137 -17.28 9.90 -15.20
C TYR A 137 -18.21 8.96 -15.95
N ARG A 138 -19.23 8.46 -15.24
CA ARG A 138 -20.30 7.67 -15.86
C ARG A 138 -21.34 8.60 -16.47
N PHE A 139 -21.65 8.39 -17.73
CA PHE A 139 -22.71 9.12 -18.44
C PHE A 139 -23.63 8.15 -19.18
N ARG A 140 -24.83 8.62 -19.54
CA ARG A 140 -25.84 7.79 -20.21
C ARG A 140 -26.70 8.57 -21.19
N TYR A 141 -27.23 7.88 -22.20
CA TYR A 141 -28.17 8.41 -23.19
C TYR A 141 -29.44 7.57 -23.26
N ASN A 142 -30.61 8.22 -23.34
CA ASN A 142 -31.85 7.53 -23.67
C ASN A 142 -31.87 7.26 -25.18
N VAL A 143 -31.69 6.00 -25.56
CA VAL A 143 -31.56 5.58 -26.97
C VAL A 143 -32.81 4.92 -27.52
N THR A 144 -33.88 4.85 -26.73
CA THR A 144 -35.13 4.14 -27.05
C THR A 144 -35.68 4.44 -28.46
N SER A 145 -35.63 5.69 -28.88
CA SER A 145 -36.14 6.16 -30.18
C SER A 145 -35.19 5.91 -31.36
N LEU A 146 -33.94 5.53 -31.09
CA LEU A 146 -32.90 5.29 -32.09
C LEU A 146 -32.76 3.80 -32.43
N LEU A 147 -33.31 2.92 -31.59
CA LEU A 147 -33.23 1.47 -31.75
C LEU A 147 -34.23 0.95 -32.79
N GLN A 148 -33.76 0.02 -33.60
CA GLN A 148 -34.57 -0.83 -34.46
C GLN A 148 -34.76 -2.18 -33.77
N TYR A 149 -36.02 -2.58 -33.58
CA TYR A 149 -36.37 -3.76 -32.78
C TYR A 149 -36.51 -5.02 -33.64
N GLY A 150 -36.05 -6.15 -33.12
CA GLY A 150 -36.02 -7.45 -33.80
C GLY A 150 -34.87 -7.60 -34.80
N VAL A 151 -33.90 -6.68 -34.80
CA VAL A 151 -32.76 -6.63 -35.73
C VAL A 151 -31.48 -6.19 -35.01
N GLU A 152 -30.35 -6.31 -35.70
CA GLU A 152 -29.08 -5.73 -35.26
C GLU A 152 -29.09 -4.20 -35.41
N ASN A 153 -28.49 -3.53 -34.44
CA ASN A 153 -28.24 -2.09 -34.42
C ASN A 153 -26.73 -1.85 -34.42
N LEU A 154 -26.31 -0.76 -35.04
CA LEU A 154 -24.91 -0.36 -35.09
C LEU A 154 -24.66 0.77 -34.09
N LEU A 155 -23.76 0.53 -33.13
CA LEU A 155 -23.18 1.54 -32.25
C LEU A 155 -21.91 2.09 -32.90
N GLU A 156 -21.80 3.42 -32.99
CA GLU A 156 -20.64 4.12 -33.53
C GLU A 156 -20.19 5.18 -32.54
N ILE A 157 -18.92 5.16 -32.15
CA ILE A 157 -18.39 6.07 -31.12
C ILE A 157 -17.12 6.73 -31.63
N ASP A 158 -17.01 8.05 -31.46
CA ASP A 158 -15.81 8.85 -31.69
C ASP A 158 -15.30 9.35 -30.34
N VAL A 159 -14.12 8.87 -29.95
CA VAL A 159 -13.44 9.23 -28.70
C VAL A 159 -12.22 10.08 -29.03
N ALA A 160 -12.25 11.36 -28.68
CA ALA A 160 -11.08 12.22 -28.79
C ALA A 160 -10.23 12.11 -27.54
N LYS A 161 -8.92 11.89 -27.74
CA LYS A 161 -7.95 11.88 -26.63
C LYS A 161 -7.89 13.23 -25.95
N HIS A 162 -7.69 14.30 -26.73
CA HIS A 162 -7.73 15.66 -26.21
C HIS A 162 -9.16 16.20 -26.22
N SER A 163 -9.55 16.82 -25.11
CA SER A 163 -10.84 17.49 -25.06
C SER A 163 -10.83 18.73 -25.95
N SER A 164 -11.98 19.03 -26.55
CA SER A 164 -12.24 20.33 -27.17
C SER A 164 -12.40 21.46 -26.15
N ASP A 165 -12.66 21.14 -24.88
CA ASP A 165 -12.68 22.09 -23.77
C ASP A 165 -11.30 22.18 -23.11
N ALA A 166 -10.76 23.39 -23.04
CA ALA A 166 -9.43 23.61 -22.49
C ALA A 166 -9.37 23.35 -20.97
N SER A 167 -10.46 23.53 -20.22
CA SER A 167 -10.50 23.28 -18.78
C SER A 167 -10.37 21.79 -18.46
N VAL A 168 -10.98 20.91 -19.26
CA VAL A 168 -10.84 19.45 -19.11
C VAL A 168 -9.39 19.00 -19.35
N ASN A 169 -8.73 19.55 -20.37
CA ASN A 169 -7.33 19.23 -20.63
C ASN A 169 -6.42 19.64 -19.47
N ARG A 170 -6.60 20.86 -18.93
CA ARG A 170 -5.81 21.31 -17.77
C ARG A 170 -6.09 20.50 -16.50
N ALA A 171 -7.36 20.15 -16.27
CA ALA A 171 -7.79 19.42 -15.08
C ALA A 171 -7.32 17.96 -15.07
N GLU A 172 -7.30 17.29 -16.23
CA GLU A 172 -7.10 15.84 -16.31
C GLU A 172 -5.83 15.42 -17.05
N ARG A 173 -5.36 16.20 -18.03
CA ARG A 173 -4.29 15.76 -18.96
C ARG A 173 -2.94 16.40 -18.69
N GLU A 174 -2.91 17.46 -17.89
CA GLU A 174 -1.69 18.15 -17.46
C GLU A 174 -1.20 17.67 -16.08
N ALA A 175 -1.84 16.62 -15.54
CA ALA A 175 -1.67 16.09 -14.19
C ALA A 175 -0.50 15.12 -14.02
N ASP A 176 -0.10 14.85 -12.78
CA ASP A 176 1.00 13.92 -12.44
C ASP A 176 0.56 12.45 -12.54
N PHE A 177 0.29 11.97 -13.76
CA PHE A 177 0.05 10.55 -14.08
C PHE A 177 0.13 10.27 -15.59
N TRP A 178 0.09 8.99 -15.96
CA TRP A 178 0.01 8.56 -17.36
C TRP A 178 -1.29 8.96 -18.05
N ILE A 179 -1.14 9.47 -19.26
CA ILE A 179 -2.22 10.04 -20.08
C ILE A 179 -2.59 9.07 -21.20
N PHE A 180 -3.73 8.42 -21.06
CA PHE A 180 -4.25 7.43 -22.01
C PHE A 180 -5.44 7.95 -22.82
N GLY A 181 -5.89 7.14 -23.78
CA GLY A 181 -7.19 7.25 -24.41
C GLY A 181 -7.95 5.91 -24.41
N GLY A 182 -9.23 5.98 -24.76
CA GLY A 182 -10.06 4.80 -25.03
C GLY A 182 -11.24 4.61 -24.09
N ILE A 183 -12.04 3.58 -24.39
CA ILE A 183 -13.17 3.12 -23.58
C ILE A 183 -12.60 2.12 -22.58
N TYR A 184 -12.17 2.60 -21.42
CA TYR A 184 -11.38 1.83 -20.44
C TYR A 184 -12.21 1.29 -19.26
N ARG A 185 -13.50 1.62 -19.21
CA ARG A 185 -14.50 1.01 -18.33
C ARG A 185 -15.72 0.52 -19.15
N PRO A 186 -16.60 -0.32 -18.59
CA PRO A 186 -17.65 -0.98 -19.36
C PRO A 186 -18.66 -0.06 -20.05
N VAL A 187 -19.25 -0.60 -21.12
CA VAL A 187 -20.39 -0.07 -21.86
C VAL A 187 -21.52 -1.09 -21.83
N PHE A 188 -22.70 -0.67 -21.40
CA PHE A 188 -23.85 -1.55 -21.24
C PHE A 188 -25.17 -0.81 -21.50
N LEU A 189 -26.23 -1.58 -21.72
CA LEU A 189 -27.60 -1.11 -21.81
C LEU A 189 -28.31 -1.34 -20.48
N GLU A 190 -29.07 -0.36 -20.02
CA GLU A 190 -30.10 -0.55 -19.00
C GLU A 190 -31.47 -0.55 -19.68
N VAL A 191 -32.22 -1.65 -19.55
CA VAL A 191 -33.56 -1.80 -20.11
C VAL A 191 -34.58 -1.71 -18.98
N LEU A 192 -35.38 -0.66 -19.03
CA LEU A 192 -36.27 -0.21 -17.96
C LEU A 192 -37.74 -0.27 -18.40
N PRO A 193 -38.69 -0.56 -17.49
CA PRO A 193 -40.10 -0.38 -17.78
C PRO A 193 -40.45 1.08 -18.18
N ALA A 194 -41.59 1.27 -18.84
CA ALA A 194 -42.01 2.59 -19.35
C ALA A 194 -42.14 3.65 -18.24
N ALA A 195 -42.69 3.26 -17.09
CA ALA A 195 -42.64 4.00 -15.85
C ALA A 195 -41.65 3.30 -14.92
N HIS A 196 -40.68 4.01 -14.38
CA HIS A 196 -39.64 3.44 -13.54
C HIS A 196 -39.11 4.45 -12.53
N LEU A 197 -38.37 3.92 -11.57
CA LEU A 197 -37.56 4.68 -10.60
C LEU A 197 -36.33 5.20 -11.33
N GLU A 198 -36.23 6.52 -11.47
CA GLU A 198 -35.11 7.19 -12.14
C GLU A 198 -33.92 7.36 -11.18
N ARG A 199 -34.20 7.81 -9.94
CA ARG A 199 -33.23 8.01 -8.87
C ARG A 199 -33.80 7.52 -7.53
N VAL A 200 -32.96 6.86 -6.75
CA VAL A 200 -33.22 6.49 -5.36
C VAL A 200 -31.99 6.91 -4.57
N ALA A 201 -32.05 8.04 -3.88
CA ALA A 201 -30.97 8.53 -3.03
C ALA A 201 -31.36 8.29 -1.57
N ILE A 202 -30.45 7.69 -0.78
CA ILE A 202 -30.75 7.23 0.58
C ILE A 202 -29.77 7.90 1.55
N ASP A 203 -30.27 8.43 2.66
CA ASP A 203 -29.52 8.88 3.83
C ASP A 203 -29.81 7.94 5.01
N PRO A 204 -29.15 6.76 5.09
CA PRO A 204 -29.37 5.79 6.15
C PRO A 204 -28.48 6.11 7.36
N ARG A 205 -29.08 6.40 8.52
CA ARG A 205 -28.39 6.84 9.73
C ARG A 205 -28.06 5.68 10.67
N ALA A 206 -27.02 5.84 11.50
CA ALA A 206 -26.52 4.79 12.38
C ALA A 206 -27.55 4.25 13.39
N ASP A 207 -28.59 5.03 13.71
CA ASP A 207 -29.68 4.67 14.62
C ASP A 207 -30.81 3.87 13.94
N GLY A 208 -30.70 3.60 12.63
CA GLY A 208 -31.70 2.88 11.85
C GLY A 208 -32.75 3.79 11.20
N SER A 209 -32.73 5.10 11.48
CA SER A 209 -33.55 6.07 10.75
C SER A 209 -33.02 6.28 9.33
N PHE A 210 -33.89 6.64 8.39
CA PHE A 210 -33.48 7.01 7.04
C PHE A 210 -34.37 8.10 6.43
N GLN A 211 -33.78 8.88 5.53
CA GLN A 211 -34.49 9.69 4.55
C GLN A 211 -34.16 9.18 3.15
N MET A 212 -35.16 9.13 2.27
CA MET A 212 -35.01 8.68 0.90
C MET A 212 -35.65 9.69 -0.06
N LEU A 213 -34.91 10.10 -1.09
CA LEU A 213 -35.43 10.84 -2.23
C LEU A 213 -35.67 9.87 -3.38
N VAL A 214 -36.91 9.82 -3.85
CA VAL A 214 -37.33 9.00 -4.99
C VAL A 214 -37.75 9.90 -6.14
N ASN A 215 -37.11 9.72 -7.31
CA ASN A 215 -37.57 10.32 -8.56
C ASN A 215 -38.09 9.24 -9.53
N ILE A 216 -39.14 9.57 -10.27
CA ILE A 216 -39.72 8.73 -11.33
C ILE A 216 -39.72 9.45 -12.68
N ASN A 217 -39.57 8.69 -13.76
CA ASN A 217 -39.47 9.27 -15.10
C ASN A 217 -40.82 9.73 -15.69
N LYS A 218 -41.97 9.28 -15.14
CA LYS A 218 -43.30 9.48 -15.74
C LYS A 218 -44.38 9.84 -14.69
N PRO A 219 -44.89 11.10 -14.64
CA PRO A 219 -45.90 11.54 -13.67
C PRO A 219 -47.36 11.19 -14.06
N GLY A 220 -47.57 10.27 -15.01
CA GLY A 220 -48.87 10.08 -15.67
C GLY A 220 -49.95 9.35 -14.86
N ALA A 221 -49.61 8.78 -13.71
CA ALA A 221 -50.48 7.97 -12.87
C ALA A 221 -50.25 8.25 -11.38
N ASP A 222 -51.13 7.74 -10.53
CA ASP A 222 -50.89 7.67 -9.10
C ASP A 222 -50.02 6.45 -8.80
N TYR A 223 -48.87 6.66 -8.17
CA TYR A 223 -47.97 5.58 -7.79
C TYR A 223 -47.90 5.39 -6.28
N THR A 224 -47.58 4.18 -5.87
CA THR A 224 -47.22 3.84 -4.49
C THR A 224 -45.78 3.35 -4.48
N VAL A 225 -44.95 3.90 -3.60
CA VAL A 225 -43.59 3.45 -3.33
C VAL A 225 -43.62 2.62 -2.06
N CYS A 226 -43.12 1.39 -2.16
CA CYS A 226 -42.92 0.46 -1.03
C CYS A 226 -41.42 0.29 -0.81
N ILE A 227 -40.99 0.40 0.45
CA ILE A 227 -39.59 0.24 0.86
C ILE A 227 -39.53 -0.91 1.85
N ASP A 228 -38.75 -1.93 1.50
CA ASP A 228 -38.48 -3.10 2.32
C ASP A 228 -36.98 -3.19 2.60
N LEU A 229 -36.60 -3.64 3.79
CA LEU A 229 -35.21 -3.85 4.17
C LEU A 229 -34.94 -5.33 4.40
N TYR A 230 -33.82 -5.83 3.88
CA TYR A 230 -33.38 -7.20 4.08
C TYR A 230 -31.93 -7.23 4.58
N ASP A 231 -31.60 -8.21 5.43
CA ASP A 231 -30.20 -8.59 5.63
C ASP A 231 -29.66 -9.29 4.36
N LEU A 232 -28.34 -9.52 4.31
CA LEU A 232 -27.71 -10.18 3.16
C LEU A 232 -28.04 -11.68 3.05
N GLN A 233 -28.72 -12.26 4.04
CA GLN A 233 -29.24 -13.63 4.00
C GLN A 233 -30.66 -13.68 3.43
N GLY A 234 -31.29 -12.53 3.17
CA GLY A 234 -32.62 -12.39 2.62
C GLY A 234 -33.73 -12.37 3.67
N HIS A 235 -33.42 -12.21 4.96
CA HIS A 235 -34.43 -12.02 5.99
C HIS A 235 -34.90 -10.57 6.01
N GLU A 236 -36.22 -10.37 6.01
CA GLU A 236 -36.86 -9.06 6.11
C GLU A 236 -36.66 -8.45 7.50
N ILE A 237 -36.36 -7.16 7.56
CA ILE A 237 -36.08 -6.39 8.78
C ILE A 237 -37.15 -5.30 8.93
N GLY A 238 -37.89 -5.36 10.04
CA GLY A 238 -38.94 -4.38 10.36
C GLY A 238 -40.14 -4.39 9.41
N ASP A 239 -40.99 -3.37 9.53
CA ASP A 239 -42.21 -3.24 8.73
C ASP A 239 -41.95 -2.46 7.44
N ARG A 240 -42.62 -2.85 6.35
CA ARG A 240 -42.63 -2.12 5.08
C ARG A 240 -43.05 -0.66 5.26
N VAL A 241 -42.28 0.26 4.70
CA VAL A 241 -42.65 1.68 4.59
C VAL A 241 -43.38 1.92 3.27
N VAL A 242 -44.52 2.59 3.30
CA VAL A 242 -45.36 2.86 2.13
C VAL A 242 -45.63 4.36 1.99
N SER A 243 -45.47 4.90 0.79
CA SER A 243 -45.77 6.31 0.50
C SER A 243 -46.36 6.46 -0.91
N ARG A 244 -47.10 7.54 -1.14
CA ARG A 244 -47.79 7.78 -2.41
C ARG A 244 -47.13 8.92 -3.18
N ILE A 245 -46.97 8.73 -4.48
CA ILE A 245 -46.65 9.79 -5.44
C ILE A 245 -47.96 10.12 -6.18
N PRO A 246 -48.59 11.28 -5.91
CA PRO A 246 -49.77 11.71 -6.64
C PRO A 246 -49.51 11.87 -8.14
N ARG A 247 -50.56 11.67 -8.94
CA ARG A 247 -50.52 12.01 -10.37
C ARG A 247 -50.03 13.45 -10.58
N GLY A 248 -49.09 13.64 -11.50
CA GLY A 248 -48.51 14.93 -11.84
C GLY A 248 -47.18 15.22 -11.14
N GLU A 249 -46.85 14.47 -10.08
CA GLU A 249 -45.59 14.60 -9.36
C GLU A 249 -44.56 13.57 -9.85
N THR A 250 -43.28 13.94 -9.81
CA THR A 250 -42.14 13.08 -10.22
C THR A 250 -41.15 12.83 -9.09
N GLU A 251 -41.37 13.43 -7.93
CA GLU A 251 -40.45 13.41 -6.79
C GLU A 251 -41.21 13.17 -5.49
N LEU A 252 -40.60 12.40 -4.60
CA LEU A 252 -41.13 12.11 -3.27
C LEU A 252 -39.97 11.96 -2.29
N THR A 253 -40.08 12.62 -1.14
CA THR A 253 -39.21 12.37 0.02
C THR A 253 -39.95 11.50 1.02
N VAL A 254 -39.36 10.36 1.37
CA VAL A 254 -39.87 9.40 2.35
C VAL A 254 -38.93 9.36 3.54
N SER A 255 -39.48 9.22 4.75
CA SER A 255 -38.71 8.94 5.95
C SER A 255 -39.26 7.70 6.64
N GLY A 256 -38.38 6.93 7.27
CA GLY A 256 -38.72 5.74 8.03
C GLY A 256 -37.63 5.39 9.02
N GLU A 257 -37.87 4.32 9.78
CA GLU A 257 -36.96 3.84 10.82
C GLU A 257 -37.10 2.32 10.94
N TYR A 258 -35.96 1.64 11.07
CA TYR A 258 -35.89 0.21 11.36
C TYR A 258 -35.20 0.00 12.72
N GLY A 259 -35.77 -0.87 13.56
CA GLY A 259 -35.19 -1.22 14.86
C GLY A 259 -34.04 -2.23 14.73
N ASP A 260 -33.23 -2.35 15.78
CA ASP A 260 -32.15 -3.34 15.92
C ASP A 260 -31.10 -3.35 14.78
N ILE A 261 -30.91 -2.20 14.14
CA ILE A 261 -29.94 -2.02 13.07
C ILE A 261 -28.50 -2.04 13.61
N LYS A 262 -27.65 -2.83 12.95
CA LYS A 262 -26.20 -2.76 13.13
C LYS A 262 -25.62 -1.75 12.15
N ALA A 263 -24.96 -0.72 12.68
CA ALA A 263 -24.34 0.32 11.89
C ALA A 263 -23.11 -0.18 11.11
N TRP A 264 -22.99 0.30 9.87
CA TRP A 264 -21.82 0.06 9.03
C TRP A 264 -20.60 0.84 9.53
N ASN A 265 -19.44 0.19 9.55
CA ASN A 265 -18.13 0.79 9.81
C ASN A 265 -17.02 -0.10 9.22
N PRO A 266 -15.76 0.37 9.05
CA PRO A 266 -14.72 -0.42 8.38
C PRO A 266 -14.20 -1.63 9.17
N GLU A 267 -14.55 -1.74 10.46
CA GLU A 267 -14.25 -2.92 11.29
C GLU A 267 -15.37 -3.96 11.23
N TRP A 268 -16.62 -3.50 11.06
CA TRP A 268 -17.83 -4.32 10.91
C TRP A 268 -18.68 -3.77 9.76
N PRO A 269 -18.33 -4.10 8.49
CA PRO A 269 -18.98 -3.55 7.29
C PRO A 269 -20.36 -4.20 7.05
N THR A 270 -21.28 -4.02 8.01
CA THR A 270 -22.62 -4.59 7.93
C THR A 270 -23.42 -3.87 6.87
N LEU A 271 -23.95 -4.63 5.91
CA LEU A 271 -24.75 -4.11 4.81
C LEU A 271 -26.13 -4.75 4.77
N TYR A 272 -27.05 -4.08 4.11
CA TYR A 272 -28.44 -4.48 3.92
C TYR A 272 -28.85 -4.24 2.47
N ASP A 273 -29.83 -5.01 1.99
CA ASP A 273 -30.50 -4.78 0.73
C ASP A 273 -31.78 -3.98 0.98
N MET A 274 -31.78 -2.69 0.62
CA MET A 274 -32.97 -1.84 0.67
C MET A 274 -33.67 -1.88 -0.69
N ARG A 275 -34.83 -2.54 -0.72
CA ARG A 275 -35.64 -2.75 -1.93
C ARG A 275 -36.70 -1.67 -2.03
N VAL A 276 -36.72 -0.96 -3.14
CA VAL A 276 -37.67 0.09 -3.46
C VAL A 276 -38.52 -0.34 -4.65
N SER A 277 -39.83 -0.44 -4.41
CA SER A 277 -40.80 -0.94 -5.38
C SER A 277 -41.82 0.13 -5.73
N LEU A 278 -42.00 0.39 -7.02
CA LEU A 278 -42.97 1.32 -7.59
C LEU A 278 -44.19 0.55 -8.09
N HIS A 279 -45.36 0.86 -7.53
CA HIS A 279 -46.63 0.26 -7.91
C HIS A 279 -47.56 1.28 -8.58
N GLU A 280 -48.28 0.86 -9.61
CA GLU A 280 -49.37 1.62 -10.26
C GLU A 280 -50.67 0.83 -10.10
N ALA A 281 -51.69 1.45 -9.52
CA ALA A 281 -52.98 0.80 -9.25
C ALA A 281 -52.88 -0.55 -8.48
N GLY A 282 -51.86 -0.71 -7.64
CA GLY A 282 -51.58 -1.92 -6.86
C GLY A 282 -50.63 -2.92 -7.54
N GLU A 283 -50.43 -2.82 -8.85
CA GLU A 283 -49.54 -3.70 -9.60
C GLU A 283 -48.10 -3.21 -9.56
N LEU A 284 -47.14 -4.12 -9.38
CA LEU A 284 -45.71 -3.79 -9.40
C LEU A 284 -45.28 -3.41 -10.83
N VAL A 285 -44.75 -2.20 -10.97
CA VAL A 285 -44.29 -1.63 -12.24
C VAL A 285 -42.77 -1.70 -12.36
N HIS A 286 -42.06 -1.33 -11.30
CA HIS A 286 -40.61 -1.35 -11.29
C HIS A 286 -40.06 -1.55 -9.88
N GLN A 287 -38.95 -2.25 -9.74
CA GLN A 287 -38.25 -2.50 -8.49
C GLN A 287 -36.75 -2.27 -8.67
N ARG A 288 -36.12 -1.67 -7.65
CA ARG A 288 -34.65 -1.59 -7.51
C ARG A 288 -34.23 -1.99 -6.11
N THR A 289 -33.05 -2.57 -5.99
CA THR A 289 -32.43 -2.89 -4.71
C THR A 289 -31.13 -2.12 -4.61
N GLU A 290 -31.01 -1.28 -3.58
CA GLU A 290 -29.79 -0.57 -3.24
C GLU A 290 -29.11 -1.28 -2.07
N ARG A 291 -27.83 -1.61 -2.24
CA ARG A 291 -26.98 -2.12 -1.16
C ARG A 291 -26.57 -0.94 -0.30
N ILE A 292 -26.97 -0.92 0.97
CA ILE A 292 -26.72 0.20 1.89
C ILE A 292 -26.02 -0.26 3.16
N GLY A 293 -25.39 0.69 3.86
CA GLY A 293 -24.92 0.55 5.23
C GLY A 293 -25.41 1.73 6.06
N PHE A 294 -26.05 1.46 7.19
CA PHE A 294 -26.55 2.50 8.09
C PHE A 294 -25.39 3.15 8.83
N ARG A 295 -25.14 4.45 8.60
CA ARG A 295 -24.06 5.17 9.27
C ARG A 295 -24.29 6.67 9.25
N THR A 296 -23.77 7.37 10.26
CA THR A 296 -23.89 8.82 10.36
C THR A 296 -22.50 9.45 10.22
N VAL A 297 -22.33 10.38 9.27
CA VAL A 297 -21.08 11.14 9.09
C VAL A 297 -21.27 12.58 9.56
N GLU A 298 -20.31 13.07 10.35
CA GLU A 298 -20.29 14.45 10.80
C GLU A 298 -18.85 15.00 10.75
N LEU A 299 -18.71 16.25 10.32
CA LEU A 299 -17.53 17.06 10.62
C LEU A 299 -17.90 18.03 11.75
N ARG A 300 -17.27 17.85 12.92
CA ARG A 300 -17.49 18.74 14.06
C ARG A 300 -16.42 19.82 14.07
N ALA A 301 -16.85 21.07 13.94
CA ALA A 301 -15.96 22.24 13.89
C ALA A 301 -15.03 22.26 15.11
N HIS A 302 -13.75 22.53 14.86
CA HIS A 302 -12.69 22.60 15.87
C HIS A 302 -12.37 21.31 16.63
N ASP A 303 -12.83 20.16 16.13
CA ASP A 303 -12.64 18.88 16.81
C ASP A 303 -12.17 17.77 15.84
N GLY A 304 -13.01 17.34 14.90
CA GLY A 304 -12.65 16.28 13.96
C GLY A 304 -13.82 15.66 13.20
N PHE A 305 -13.51 14.59 12.49
CA PHE A 305 -14.49 13.77 11.79
C PHE A 305 -15.07 12.71 12.73
N TYR A 306 -16.37 12.52 12.67
CA TYR A 306 -17.10 11.55 13.45
C TYR A 306 -17.90 10.64 12.53
N ILE A 307 -17.80 9.33 12.77
CA ILE A 307 -18.63 8.33 12.13
C ILE A 307 -19.31 7.52 13.23
N ASN A 308 -20.64 7.42 13.16
CA ASN A 308 -21.47 6.73 14.16
C ASN A 308 -21.24 7.25 15.60
N GLY A 309 -20.94 8.55 15.73
CA GLY A 309 -20.68 9.19 17.02
C GLY A 309 -19.24 9.05 17.53
N GLU A 310 -18.40 8.24 16.89
CA GLU A 310 -17.00 8.02 17.27
C GLU A 310 -16.04 8.88 16.44
N LYS A 311 -15.01 9.44 17.10
CA LYS A 311 -14.01 10.28 16.43
C LYS A 311 -13.05 9.41 15.62
N VAL A 312 -12.86 9.75 14.35
CA VAL A 312 -12.04 8.96 13.43
C VAL A 312 -10.70 9.62 13.17
N LEU A 313 -9.64 8.80 13.25
CA LEU A 313 -8.33 9.09 12.67
C LEU A 313 -8.20 8.27 11.39
N PHE A 314 -8.07 8.96 10.25
CA PHE A 314 -7.85 8.30 8.98
C PHE A 314 -6.42 7.78 8.88
N LYS A 315 -6.27 6.46 8.77
CA LYS A 315 -5.02 5.74 8.47
C LYS A 315 -5.10 5.39 6.99
N GLY A 316 -4.75 6.36 6.14
CA GLY A 316 -5.08 6.33 4.74
C GLY A 316 -3.89 6.22 3.79
N VAL A 317 -4.19 5.90 2.54
CA VAL A 317 -3.26 5.97 1.41
C VAL A 317 -3.97 6.54 0.19
N ASN A 318 -3.23 7.26 -0.64
CA ASN A 318 -3.69 7.70 -1.97
C ASN A 318 -3.60 6.52 -2.95
N ARG A 319 -4.61 6.34 -3.80
CA ARG A 319 -4.66 5.24 -4.77
C ARG A 319 -5.04 5.73 -6.15
N HIS A 320 -4.12 5.57 -7.09
CA HIS A 320 -4.43 5.63 -8.51
C HIS A 320 -5.07 4.33 -9.00
N SER A 321 -6.02 4.42 -9.94
CA SER A 321 -6.56 3.25 -10.62
C SER A 321 -5.60 2.84 -11.73
N PHE A 322 -4.64 1.98 -11.39
CA PHE A 322 -3.54 1.63 -12.28
C PHE A 322 -3.07 0.17 -12.16
N TRP A 323 -2.86 -0.47 -13.30
CA TRP A 323 -2.18 -1.75 -13.44
C TRP A 323 -1.18 -1.69 -14.62
N PRO A 324 0.05 -2.20 -14.52
CA PRO A 324 1.11 -1.97 -15.51
C PRO A 324 0.74 -2.32 -16.96
N GLU A 325 0.05 -3.45 -17.16
CA GLU A 325 -0.30 -3.97 -18.49
C GLU A 325 -1.62 -3.44 -19.05
N THR A 326 -2.52 -2.92 -18.21
CA THR A 326 -3.88 -2.53 -18.62
C THR A 326 -4.20 -1.07 -18.32
N GLY A 327 -3.27 -0.35 -17.68
CA GLY A 327 -3.35 1.07 -17.42
C GLY A 327 -4.46 1.32 -16.44
N ARG A 328 -5.49 2.06 -16.87
CA ARG A 328 -6.63 2.42 -16.03
C ARG A 328 -7.77 1.42 -16.10
N ALA A 329 -7.73 0.49 -17.05
CA ALA A 329 -8.67 -0.63 -17.07
C ALA A 329 -8.23 -1.65 -16.02
N LEU A 330 -8.99 -1.75 -14.92
CA LEU A 330 -8.71 -2.70 -13.83
C LEU A 330 -9.66 -3.89 -13.90
N SER A 331 -9.24 -5.00 -13.29
CA SER A 331 -10.08 -6.17 -13.05
C SER A 331 -10.60 -6.22 -11.61
N GLU A 332 -11.63 -7.01 -11.37
CA GLU A 332 -12.11 -7.30 -10.00
C GLU A 332 -10.98 -7.81 -9.09
N ALA A 333 -10.10 -8.69 -9.61
CA ALA A 333 -8.96 -9.21 -8.87
C ALA A 333 -7.99 -8.11 -8.42
N ASN A 334 -7.75 -7.08 -9.27
CA ASN A 334 -6.91 -5.95 -8.90
C ASN A 334 -7.53 -5.14 -7.75
N HIS A 335 -8.85 -4.90 -7.80
CA HIS A 335 -9.53 -4.16 -6.73
C HIS A 335 -9.52 -4.90 -5.39
N ILE A 336 -9.78 -6.21 -5.40
CA ILE A 336 -9.75 -7.04 -4.19
C ILE A 336 -8.34 -7.04 -3.59
N GLN A 337 -7.32 -7.30 -4.41
CA GLN A 337 -5.92 -7.32 -3.97
C GLN A 337 -5.51 -6.00 -3.33
N ASP A 338 -5.87 -4.87 -3.96
CA ASP A 338 -5.50 -3.56 -3.43
C ASP A 338 -6.14 -3.32 -2.04
N ILE A 339 -7.42 -3.68 -1.85
CA ILE A 339 -8.11 -3.52 -0.56
C ILE A 339 -7.54 -4.47 0.50
N GLU A 340 -7.27 -5.73 0.15
CA GLU A 340 -6.65 -6.70 1.06
C GLU A 340 -5.30 -6.21 1.57
N LEU A 341 -4.46 -5.66 0.69
CA LEU A 341 -3.15 -5.12 1.06
C LEU A 341 -3.26 -3.88 1.96
N MET A 342 -4.24 -2.99 1.70
CA MET A 342 -4.53 -1.87 2.61
C MET A 342 -4.94 -2.36 4.00
N LYS A 343 -5.84 -3.35 4.06
CA LYS A 343 -6.29 -3.97 5.33
C LYS A 343 -5.12 -4.66 6.04
N GLU A 344 -4.25 -5.34 5.30
CA GLU A 344 -3.06 -5.99 5.85
C GLU A 344 -2.08 -4.98 6.47
N MET A 345 -1.99 -3.76 5.94
CA MET A 345 -1.23 -2.64 6.53
C MET A 345 -1.96 -1.95 7.69
N ASN A 346 -3.08 -2.48 8.17
CA ASN A 346 -3.93 -1.90 9.21
C ASN A 346 -4.51 -0.51 8.83
N MET A 347 -4.65 -0.22 7.54
CA MET A 347 -5.30 0.99 7.04
C MET A 347 -6.82 0.90 7.22
N ASN A 348 -7.46 2.06 7.37
CA ASN A 348 -8.92 2.16 7.46
C ASN A 348 -9.53 3.10 6.40
N ALA A 349 -8.71 3.72 5.55
CA ALA A 349 -9.17 4.69 4.58
C ALA A 349 -8.36 4.67 3.28
N VAL A 350 -8.99 5.13 2.21
CA VAL A 350 -8.37 5.35 0.90
C VAL A 350 -8.87 6.66 0.30
N ARG A 351 -7.95 7.42 -0.30
CA ARG A 351 -8.29 8.61 -1.10
C ARG A 351 -8.15 8.26 -2.57
N CYS A 352 -9.19 8.54 -3.35
CA CYS A 352 -9.23 8.27 -4.79
C CYS A 352 -8.54 9.37 -5.58
N SER A 353 -7.22 9.45 -5.46
CA SER A 353 -6.38 10.44 -6.15
C SER A 353 -6.32 10.16 -7.66
N HIS A 354 -6.71 11.06 -8.55
CA HIS A 354 -7.40 12.35 -8.33
C HIS A 354 -8.67 12.40 -9.18
N TYR A 355 -9.54 11.40 -9.00
CA TYR A 355 -10.72 11.18 -9.83
C TYR A 355 -11.64 10.10 -9.23
N PRO A 356 -12.93 10.04 -9.64
CA PRO A 356 -13.83 9.02 -9.14
C PRO A 356 -13.35 7.61 -9.52
N PRO A 357 -13.28 6.67 -8.56
CA PRO A 357 -12.82 5.33 -8.83
C PRO A 357 -13.88 4.54 -9.61
N ASP A 358 -13.55 3.30 -9.95
CA ASP A 358 -14.49 2.34 -10.52
C ASP A 358 -15.62 2.08 -9.52
N LYS A 359 -16.87 1.98 -10.00
CA LYS A 359 -18.01 1.67 -9.12
C LYS A 359 -17.77 0.38 -8.33
N ARG A 360 -17.17 -0.62 -8.99
CA ARG A 360 -16.87 -1.90 -8.35
C ARG A 360 -15.91 -1.78 -7.17
N PHE A 361 -14.93 -0.86 -7.25
CA PHE A 361 -14.04 -0.58 -6.12
C PHE A 361 -14.80 -0.05 -4.90
N LEU A 362 -15.77 0.85 -5.10
CA LEU A 362 -16.61 1.36 -3.99
C LEU A 362 -17.48 0.26 -3.38
N GLU A 363 -18.10 -0.60 -4.19
CA GLU A 363 -18.87 -1.76 -3.70
C GLU A 363 -18.00 -2.72 -2.86
N LEU A 364 -16.73 -2.89 -3.25
CA LEU A 364 -15.77 -3.68 -2.48
C LEU A 364 -15.34 -2.96 -1.20
N CYS A 365 -15.10 -1.64 -1.23
CA CYS A 365 -14.84 -0.85 -0.02
C CYS A 365 -16.02 -0.89 0.97
N ASP A 366 -17.26 -0.90 0.46
CA ASP A 366 -18.45 -1.06 1.29
C ASP A 366 -18.48 -2.43 1.99
N SER A 367 -18.13 -3.50 1.29
CA SER A 367 -18.25 -4.88 1.78
C SER A 367 -17.04 -5.36 2.59
N MET A 368 -15.84 -4.91 2.25
CA MET A 368 -14.59 -5.26 2.92
C MET A 368 -14.18 -4.25 4.00
N GLY A 369 -14.79 -3.06 3.99
CA GLY A 369 -14.66 -2.06 5.05
C GLY A 369 -13.44 -1.14 4.89
N LEU A 370 -13.60 -0.07 4.12
CA LEU A 370 -12.71 1.09 4.09
C LEU A 370 -13.53 2.39 4.03
N PHE A 371 -13.05 3.43 4.70
CA PHE A 371 -13.52 4.79 4.45
C PHE A 371 -12.96 5.32 3.13
N VAL A 372 -13.79 5.98 2.34
CA VAL A 372 -13.39 6.53 1.04
C VAL A 372 -13.55 8.05 1.02
N LEU A 373 -12.48 8.73 0.60
CA LEU A 373 -12.51 10.11 0.11
C LEU A 373 -12.63 10.03 -1.41
N ASN A 374 -13.81 10.38 -1.93
CA ASN A 374 -14.12 10.27 -3.36
C ASN A 374 -13.95 11.64 -4.03
N GLU A 375 -13.09 11.71 -5.04
CA GLU A 375 -12.58 12.97 -5.58
C GLU A 375 -13.16 13.26 -6.95
N VAL A 376 -13.76 14.43 -7.13
CA VAL A 376 -14.00 14.98 -8.47
C VAL A 376 -12.67 15.49 -8.99
N ALA A 377 -12.31 15.11 -10.22
CA ALA A 377 -10.98 15.35 -10.74
C ALA A 377 -10.65 16.84 -10.93
N GLY A 378 -9.36 17.10 -11.13
CA GLY A 378 -8.79 18.42 -11.29
C GLY A 378 -7.47 18.49 -10.55
N TRP A 379 -6.38 18.71 -11.26
CA TRP A 379 -5.04 18.79 -10.68
C TRP A 379 -4.42 20.15 -11.01
N GLN A 380 -4.15 20.95 -9.98
CA GLN A 380 -3.63 22.34 -10.06
C GLN A 380 -4.49 23.35 -10.84
N GLN A 381 -5.42 22.88 -11.66
CA GLN A 381 -6.38 23.65 -12.45
C GLN A 381 -7.73 22.93 -12.44
N GLY A 382 -8.81 23.65 -12.09
CA GLY A 382 -10.16 23.08 -12.05
C GLY A 382 -10.89 23.15 -13.39
N TYR A 383 -11.99 22.40 -13.47
CA TYR A 383 -12.98 22.55 -14.53
C TYR A 383 -13.65 23.92 -14.50
N ASP A 384 -14.13 24.38 -15.65
CA ASP A 384 -14.93 25.59 -15.73
C ASP A 384 -16.35 25.43 -15.14
N THR A 385 -17.18 26.46 -15.27
CA THR A 385 -18.57 26.48 -14.77
C THR A 385 -19.58 25.87 -15.74
N ILE A 386 -19.14 25.28 -16.85
CA ILE A 386 -19.99 24.61 -17.84
C ILE A 386 -19.85 23.09 -17.69
N VAL A 387 -18.62 22.59 -17.70
CA VAL A 387 -18.31 21.16 -17.57
C VAL A 387 -18.31 20.74 -16.10
N GLY A 388 -17.70 21.52 -15.21
CA GLY A 388 -17.56 21.17 -13.79
C GLY A 388 -18.87 20.77 -13.08
N PRO A 389 -19.98 21.54 -13.22
CA PRO A 389 -21.27 21.17 -12.62
C PRO A 389 -21.83 19.84 -13.13
N LYS A 390 -21.59 19.51 -14.42
CA LYS A 390 -22.03 18.23 -15.01
C LYS A 390 -21.26 17.06 -14.39
N LEU A 391 -19.95 17.19 -14.27
CA LEU A 391 -19.07 16.16 -13.72
C LEU A 391 -19.27 15.92 -12.21
N ILE A 392 -19.52 16.98 -11.44
CA ILE A 392 -19.94 16.85 -10.03
C ILE A 392 -21.25 16.08 -9.94
N ARG A 393 -22.26 16.44 -10.76
CA ARG A 393 -23.54 15.72 -10.81
C ARG A 393 -23.34 14.24 -11.12
N GLU A 394 -22.56 13.92 -12.14
CA GLU A 394 -22.30 12.53 -12.57
C GLU A 394 -21.61 11.71 -11.47
N THR A 395 -20.69 12.32 -10.73
CA THR A 395 -20.01 11.67 -9.59
C THR A 395 -20.98 11.40 -8.44
N ILE A 396 -21.67 12.43 -7.96
CA ILE A 396 -22.54 12.31 -6.79
C ILE A 396 -23.68 11.33 -7.07
N LEU A 397 -24.38 11.46 -8.20
CA LEU A 397 -25.52 10.60 -8.50
C LEU A 397 -25.15 9.14 -8.73
N ARG A 398 -23.90 8.85 -9.13
CA ARG A 398 -23.43 7.47 -9.27
C ARG A 398 -23.13 6.85 -7.91
N ASP A 399 -22.59 7.64 -6.99
CA ASP A 399 -21.90 7.13 -5.80
C ASP A 399 -22.59 7.46 -4.45
N GLU A 400 -23.71 8.20 -4.47
CA GLU A 400 -24.38 8.74 -3.27
C GLU A 400 -24.85 7.69 -2.26
N ASN A 401 -25.13 6.46 -2.68
CA ASN A 401 -25.61 5.39 -1.82
C ASN A 401 -24.50 4.53 -1.20
N HIS A 402 -23.23 4.74 -1.55
CA HIS A 402 -22.12 3.98 -0.99
C HIS A 402 -21.85 4.38 0.48
N PRO A 403 -21.99 3.45 1.45
CA PRO A 403 -21.63 3.71 2.84
C PRO A 403 -20.12 3.88 3.06
N SER A 404 -19.25 3.45 2.16
CA SER A 404 -17.80 3.71 2.27
C SER A 404 -17.42 5.17 2.05
N VAL A 405 -18.11 5.88 1.15
CA VAL A 405 -17.81 7.27 0.79
C VAL A 405 -18.20 8.21 1.94
N VAL A 406 -17.23 8.64 2.76
CA VAL A 406 -17.46 9.51 3.92
C VAL A 406 -17.28 10.99 3.59
N ILE A 407 -16.48 11.30 2.57
CA ILE A 407 -16.05 12.66 2.23
C ILE A 407 -16.00 12.79 0.71
N TRP A 408 -16.37 13.97 0.22
CA TRP A 408 -16.15 14.38 -1.15
C TRP A 408 -14.95 15.32 -1.25
N ASP A 409 -14.05 15.04 -2.18
CA ASP A 409 -12.90 15.90 -2.47
C ASP A 409 -13.21 16.70 -3.75
N HIS A 410 -12.95 18.00 -3.73
CA HIS A 410 -13.12 18.89 -4.87
C HIS A 410 -11.76 19.25 -5.46
N GLY A 411 -11.26 18.42 -6.38
CA GLY A 411 -9.97 18.59 -7.05
C GLY A 411 -8.76 18.49 -6.11
N ASN A 412 -7.58 18.82 -6.64
CA ASN A 412 -6.30 18.66 -5.98
C ASN A 412 -5.37 19.86 -6.24
N GLU A 413 -4.66 20.37 -5.23
CA GLU A 413 -3.60 21.39 -5.36
C GLU A 413 -3.98 22.68 -6.12
N GLY A 414 -5.22 23.14 -6.01
CA GLY A 414 -5.75 24.26 -6.79
C GLY A 414 -6.65 23.83 -7.95
N GLY A 415 -6.83 22.52 -8.12
CA GLY A 415 -7.68 21.85 -9.10
C GLY A 415 -9.19 22.05 -8.94
N TRP A 416 -9.63 23.14 -8.32
CA TRP A 416 -11.03 23.43 -8.02
C TRP A 416 -11.49 24.79 -8.55
N ASP A 417 -12.81 24.91 -8.70
CA ASP A 417 -13.49 26.18 -8.90
C ASP A 417 -14.59 26.33 -7.84
N PHE A 418 -14.44 27.28 -6.91
CA PHE A 418 -15.39 27.48 -5.82
C PHE A 418 -16.83 27.77 -6.29
N ARG A 419 -17.02 28.24 -7.53
CA ARG A 419 -18.36 28.45 -8.11
C ARG A 419 -19.12 27.14 -8.31
N ASN A 420 -18.39 26.03 -8.44
CA ASN A 420 -18.94 24.69 -8.64
C ASN A 420 -19.25 23.97 -7.30
N GLU A 421 -18.70 24.44 -6.17
CA GLU A 421 -18.83 23.77 -4.86
C GLU A 421 -20.29 23.50 -4.43
N LYS A 422 -21.18 24.46 -4.69
CA LYS A 422 -22.60 24.34 -4.30
C LYS A 422 -23.28 23.08 -4.85
N TYR A 423 -22.81 22.55 -5.98
CA TYR A 423 -23.42 21.39 -6.63
C TYR A 423 -23.22 20.09 -5.84
N PHE A 424 -22.17 19.99 -5.01
CA PHE A 424 -21.99 18.83 -4.13
C PHE A 424 -23.18 18.67 -3.19
N HIS A 425 -23.54 19.73 -2.45
CA HIS A 425 -24.68 19.72 -1.55
C HIS A 425 -26.02 19.97 -2.25
N GLU A 426 -26.04 20.39 -3.52
CA GLU A 426 -27.28 20.38 -4.31
C GLU A 426 -27.71 18.94 -4.60
N TYR A 427 -26.77 18.08 -4.97
CA TYR A 427 -27.06 16.69 -5.33
C TYR A 427 -27.00 15.72 -4.14
N ASP A 428 -26.01 15.81 -3.25
CA ASP A 428 -25.87 14.88 -2.12
C ASP A 428 -26.91 15.20 -1.04
N ILE A 429 -27.90 14.32 -0.87
CA ILE A 429 -28.94 14.51 0.15
C ILE A 429 -28.40 14.30 1.57
N GLN A 430 -27.32 13.54 1.74
CA GLN A 430 -26.72 13.26 3.06
C GLN A 430 -25.94 14.45 3.61
N LYS A 431 -25.58 15.41 2.75
CA LYS A 431 -24.73 16.58 3.06
C LYS A 431 -23.39 16.19 3.67
N ARG A 432 -22.72 15.19 3.06
CA ARG A 432 -21.38 14.78 3.50
C ARG A 432 -20.40 15.96 3.44
N PRO A 433 -19.34 15.94 4.28
CA PRO A 433 -18.28 16.96 4.21
C PRO A 433 -17.65 17.03 2.82
N VAL A 434 -17.39 18.25 2.36
CA VAL A 434 -16.62 18.53 1.14
C VAL A 434 -15.29 19.16 1.57
N ILE A 435 -14.18 18.52 1.22
CA ILE A 435 -12.84 19.03 1.51
C ILE A 435 -12.09 19.38 0.22
N TYR A 436 -10.98 20.09 0.42
CA TYR A 436 -10.10 20.55 -0.64
C TYR A 436 -8.70 20.08 -0.29
N PRO A 437 -8.17 19.00 -0.88
CA PRO A 437 -6.77 18.60 -0.74
C PRO A 437 -5.85 19.81 -0.98
N TRP A 438 -4.87 20.07 -0.10
CA TRP A 438 -3.99 21.26 -0.12
C TRP A 438 -4.60 22.61 0.36
N LEU A 439 -5.78 22.63 0.99
CA LEU A 439 -6.43 23.88 1.42
C LEU A 439 -7.19 23.78 2.74
N LEU A 440 -6.98 24.78 3.61
CA LEU A 440 -7.85 25.04 4.75
C LEU A 440 -9.19 25.65 4.31
N ARG A 441 -10.24 24.84 4.24
CA ARG A 441 -11.61 25.25 3.89
C ARG A 441 -12.64 24.30 4.51
N ASN A 442 -13.88 24.76 4.65
CA ASN A 442 -15.00 23.96 5.17
C ASN A 442 -14.74 23.33 6.54
N GLY A 443 -13.92 23.98 7.37
CA GLY A 443 -13.63 23.53 8.72
C GLY A 443 -12.58 22.43 8.82
N VAL A 444 -11.79 22.15 7.77
CA VAL A 444 -10.70 21.17 7.77
C VAL A 444 -9.45 21.78 7.17
N ASP A 445 -8.30 21.53 7.80
CA ASP A 445 -6.97 21.95 7.36
C ASP A 445 -6.24 20.78 6.69
N THR A 446 -6.21 20.78 5.36
CA THR A 446 -5.49 19.76 4.58
C THR A 446 -4.18 20.34 4.05
N HIS A 447 -3.21 19.47 3.83
CA HIS A 447 -1.88 19.83 3.36
C HIS A 447 -1.24 18.64 2.65
N HIS A 448 -0.30 18.87 1.75
CA HIS A 448 0.55 17.82 1.18
C HIS A 448 1.95 17.92 1.73
N TYR A 449 2.57 16.80 2.05
CA TYR A 449 3.98 16.77 2.44
C TYR A 449 4.34 17.85 3.48
N PRO A 450 3.60 17.99 4.60
CA PRO A 450 4.02 18.94 5.62
C PRO A 450 5.37 18.51 6.20
N GLU A 451 6.30 19.45 6.40
CA GLU A 451 7.43 19.21 7.29
C GLU A 451 6.92 18.81 8.68
N PHE A 452 7.72 18.06 9.45
CA PHE A 452 7.31 17.62 10.78
C PHE A 452 6.88 18.80 11.67
N ASP A 453 7.73 19.84 11.76
CA ASP A 453 7.46 21.01 12.59
C ASP A 453 6.31 21.89 12.07
N TYR A 454 6.00 21.82 10.76
CA TYR A 454 4.88 22.57 10.19
C TYR A 454 3.56 22.09 10.81
N ALA A 455 3.33 20.77 10.81
CA ALA A 455 2.12 20.21 11.40
C ALA A 455 2.05 20.47 12.90
N ILE A 456 3.18 20.40 13.62
CA ILE A 456 3.24 20.79 15.04
C ILE A 456 2.78 22.23 15.22
N ALA A 457 3.24 23.16 14.39
CA ALA A 457 2.77 24.55 14.44
C ALA A 457 1.26 24.67 14.14
N ARG A 458 0.71 23.87 13.22
CA ARG A 458 -0.74 23.81 12.96
C ARG A 458 -1.52 23.28 14.16
N PHE A 459 -1.01 22.28 14.88
CA PHE A 459 -1.66 21.78 16.08
C PHE A 459 -1.62 22.75 17.26
N VAL A 460 -0.54 23.51 17.41
CA VAL A 460 -0.36 24.45 18.53
C VAL A 460 -1.08 25.78 18.29
N HIS A 461 -1.12 26.25 17.04
CA HIS A 461 -1.63 27.58 16.70
C HIS A 461 -2.90 27.59 15.85
N GLY A 462 -3.27 26.44 15.27
CA GLY A 462 -4.50 26.28 14.48
C GLY A 462 -5.70 25.92 15.34
N ASN A 463 -6.89 25.97 14.73
CA ASN A 463 -8.16 25.66 15.37
C ASN A 463 -8.99 24.61 14.60
N ASN A 464 -8.50 24.09 13.47
CA ASN A 464 -9.26 23.15 12.64
C ASN A 464 -8.60 21.77 12.67
N PRO A 465 -9.37 20.69 12.50
CA PRO A 465 -8.81 19.36 12.28
C PRO A 465 -7.78 19.39 11.16
N PHE A 466 -6.57 18.89 11.45
CA PHE A 466 -5.47 18.83 10.51
C PHE A 466 -5.28 17.39 10.02
N MET A 467 -5.38 17.23 8.70
CA MET A 467 -5.33 15.95 8.01
C MET A 467 -4.58 16.12 6.69
N PRO A 468 -3.28 15.79 6.62
CA PRO A 468 -2.58 15.81 5.36
C PRO A 468 -3.19 14.78 4.39
N THR A 469 -3.67 15.27 3.24
CA THR A 469 -4.25 14.45 2.16
C THR A 469 -3.16 13.77 1.32
N GLU A 470 -1.91 14.19 1.48
CA GLU A 470 -0.71 13.52 0.98
C GLU A 470 0.40 13.69 2.03
N LEU A 471 1.03 12.60 2.45
CA LEU A 471 2.00 12.57 3.55
C LEU A 471 3.16 11.66 3.19
N LEU A 472 4.38 12.06 3.58
CA LEU A 472 5.61 11.26 3.47
C LEU A 472 5.76 10.58 2.11
N HIS A 473 5.99 11.39 1.06
CA HIS A 473 6.15 10.91 -0.31
C HIS A 473 7.25 9.84 -0.42
N GLY A 474 6.93 8.65 -0.93
CA GLY A 474 7.80 7.47 -0.86
C GLY A 474 8.68 7.15 -2.07
N LEU A 475 9.19 8.15 -2.78
CA LEU A 475 10.02 7.93 -3.95
C LEU A 475 11.25 7.05 -3.59
N TYR A 476 11.45 5.94 -4.30
CA TYR A 476 12.51 4.94 -4.07
C TYR A 476 12.55 4.40 -2.61
N ASP A 477 11.40 4.45 -1.95
CA ASP A 477 11.09 4.18 -0.53
C ASP A 477 11.93 4.97 0.48
N GLY A 478 12.17 6.25 0.16
CA GLY A 478 12.38 7.28 1.14
C GLY A 478 11.10 8.09 1.37
N GLY A 479 10.44 7.89 2.51
CA GLY A 479 9.08 8.35 2.83
C GLY A 479 8.27 7.18 3.40
N HIS A 480 6.94 7.23 3.29
CA HIS A 480 6.04 6.19 3.78
C HIS A 480 6.28 5.79 5.23
N GLY A 481 6.90 4.63 5.47
CA GLY A 481 7.27 4.16 6.81
C GLY A 481 8.44 4.94 7.41
N ALA A 482 9.33 5.51 6.59
CA ALA A 482 10.45 6.31 7.05
C ALA A 482 9.98 7.68 7.56
N GLY A 483 10.11 7.90 8.88
CA GLY A 483 9.62 9.08 9.58
C GLY A 483 8.18 8.96 10.09
N LEU A 484 7.40 7.96 9.66
CA LEU A 484 5.99 7.84 10.06
C LEU A 484 5.80 7.72 11.56
N GLU A 485 6.70 7.03 12.26
CA GLU A 485 6.60 6.85 13.71
C GLU A 485 6.58 8.19 14.43
N ASP A 486 7.45 9.13 14.04
CA ASP A 486 7.51 10.45 14.66
C ASP A 486 6.26 11.26 14.40
N TYR A 487 5.81 11.28 13.14
CA TYR A 487 4.59 11.98 12.74
C TYR A 487 3.42 11.41 13.53
N TRP A 488 3.22 10.10 13.48
CA TRP A 488 2.07 9.45 14.11
C TRP A 488 2.08 9.61 15.64
N ARG A 489 3.19 9.29 16.31
CA ARG A 489 3.31 9.36 17.77
C ARG A 489 3.14 10.78 18.32
N ASN A 490 3.71 11.78 17.63
CA ASN A 490 3.63 13.16 18.11
C ASN A 490 2.32 13.83 17.71
N TYR A 491 1.79 13.58 16.51
CA TYR A 491 0.56 14.22 16.04
C TYR A 491 -0.66 13.73 16.82
N GLN A 492 -0.71 12.44 17.18
CA GLN A 492 -1.77 11.86 18.01
C GLN A 492 -1.93 12.53 19.39
N ARG A 493 -0.94 13.31 19.86
CA ARG A 493 -1.08 14.09 21.12
C ARG A 493 -2.00 15.29 20.96
N SER A 494 -2.25 15.74 19.73
CA SER A 494 -3.16 16.85 19.46
C SER A 494 -4.59 16.36 19.27
N PRO A 495 -5.58 16.99 19.92
CA PRO A 495 -6.98 16.69 19.63
C PRO A 495 -7.38 17.13 18.21
N LEU A 496 -6.63 18.01 17.54
CA LEU A 496 -6.93 18.41 16.17
C LEU A 496 -6.38 17.43 15.12
N HIS A 497 -5.64 16.40 15.51
CA HIS A 497 -5.19 15.40 14.54
C HIS A 497 -6.36 14.58 14.01
N ALA A 498 -6.49 14.51 12.68
CA ALA A 498 -7.53 13.75 12.00
C ALA A 498 -6.98 12.59 11.16
N GLY A 499 -5.71 12.20 11.36
CA GLY A 499 -5.03 11.17 10.59
C GLY A 499 -4.26 11.74 9.40
N GLY A 500 -4.11 10.98 8.31
CA GLY A 500 -3.45 11.39 7.07
C GLY A 500 -3.40 10.28 6.01
N PHE A 501 -3.00 10.64 4.80
CA PHE A 501 -2.94 9.75 3.64
C PHE A 501 -1.54 9.69 3.05
N LEU A 502 -0.91 8.50 3.04
CA LEU A 502 0.41 8.30 2.45
C LEU A 502 0.37 8.45 0.92
N TRP A 503 1.44 8.97 0.31
CA TRP A 503 1.56 9.12 -1.16
C TRP A 503 2.67 8.23 -1.72
N VAL A 504 2.37 7.16 -2.47
CA VAL A 504 1.08 6.60 -2.92
C VAL A 504 1.02 5.07 -2.71
N PHE A 505 -0.09 4.40 -3.00
CA PHE A 505 -0.28 2.96 -2.75
C PHE A 505 0.71 2.06 -3.52
N ALA A 506 0.90 2.28 -4.82
CA ALA A 506 1.75 1.44 -5.66
C ALA A 506 2.43 2.26 -6.77
N ASP A 507 3.59 1.81 -7.23
CA ASP A 507 4.31 2.39 -8.36
C ASP A 507 3.50 2.32 -9.68
N GLU A 508 3.42 3.43 -10.41
CA GLU A 508 2.72 3.53 -11.70
C GLU A 508 3.66 3.29 -12.90
N ALA A 509 4.43 2.20 -12.85
CA ALA A 509 5.33 1.80 -13.93
C ALA A 509 4.56 1.15 -15.09
N VAL A 510 4.30 1.90 -16.17
CA VAL A 510 3.51 1.41 -17.30
C VAL A 510 4.31 0.44 -18.17
N ARG A 511 3.68 -0.64 -18.64
CA ARG A 511 4.29 -1.51 -19.66
C ARG A 511 4.28 -0.81 -21.02
N ARG A 512 5.46 -0.45 -21.52
CA ARG A 512 5.64 0.29 -22.78
C ARG A 512 5.60 -0.63 -24.00
N THR A 513 4.47 -0.65 -24.70
CA THR A 513 4.30 -1.43 -25.95
C THR A 513 4.94 -0.79 -27.18
N ASP A 514 5.50 0.41 -27.05
CA ASP A 514 6.22 1.14 -28.09
C ASP A 514 7.74 0.96 -28.04
N LYS A 515 8.25 0.22 -27.03
CA LYS A 515 9.67 -0.09 -26.85
C LYS A 515 9.93 -1.58 -27.18
N GLU A 516 11.15 -1.89 -27.61
CA GLU A 516 11.57 -3.27 -27.85
C GLU A 516 11.75 -4.03 -26.52
N GLY A 517 11.25 -5.27 -26.45
CA GLY A 517 11.32 -6.11 -25.25
C GLY A 517 10.22 -5.81 -24.21
N VAL A 518 10.40 -6.32 -22.99
CA VAL A 518 9.52 -6.01 -21.86
C VAL A 518 10.13 -4.81 -21.12
N VAL A 519 9.50 -3.65 -21.27
CA VAL A 519 9.94 -2.41 -20.61
C VAL A 519 8.80 -1.86 -19.78
N TYR A 520 9.06 -1.68 -18.49
CA TYR A 520 8.20 -0.91 -17.58
C TYR A 520 8.82 0.46 -17.37
N ASP A 521 7.98 1.49 -17.31
CA ASP A 521 8.43 2.89 -17.33
C ASP A 521 7.67 3.70 -16.28
N GLY A 522 8.41 4.23 -15.31
CA GLY A 522 7.90 5.15 -14.28
C GLY A 522 8.08 6.63 -14.62
N ASP A 523 8.38 6.97 -15.88
CA ASP A 523 8.69 8.33 -16.35
C ASP A 523 9.75 9.03 -15.46
N GLY A 524 10.88 8.35 -15.26
CA GLY A 524 11.93 8.83 -14.36
C GLY A 524 11.52 8.69 -12.89
N ASN A 525 11.28 9.80 -12.20
CA ASN A 525 10.92 9.84 -10.77
C ASN A 525 9.52 10.39 -10.50
N HIS A 526 8.66 10.39 -11.52
CA HIS A 526 7.29 10.88 -11.40
C HIS A 526 6.31 9.78 -10.94
N ALA A 527 6.53 8.51 -11.31
CA ALA A 527 5.64 7.40 -10.97
C ALA A 527 6.19 6.26 -10.05
N PRO A 528 7.48 6.18 -9.62
CA PRO A 528 7.95 5.22 -8.62
C PRO A 528 7.77 5.69 -7.16
N ASP A 529 6.53 5.99 -6.76
CA ASP A 529 6.21 6.64 -5.49
C ASP A 529 5.50 5.71 -4.47
N GLY A 530 5.36 4.43 -4.79
CA GLY A 530 4.54 3.44 -4.09
C GLY A 530 5.11 2.94 -2.76
N ILE A 531 4.22 2.42 -1.89
CA ILE A 531 4.59 1.51 -0.79
C ILE A 531 4.81 0.09 -1.34
N LEU A 532 4.35 -0.13 -2.57
CA LEU A 532 4.36 -1.37 -3.31
C LEU A 532 4.93 -1.13 -4.70
N GLY A 533 5.62 -2.13 -5.24
CA GLY A 533 5.99 -2.16 -6.65
C GLY A 533 4.77 -2.24 -7.60
N PRO A 534 4.99 -2.13 -8.92
CA PRO A 534 3.94 -2.12 -9.94
C PRO A 534 3.06 -3.37 -9.94
N HIS A 535 3.59 -4.52 -9.52
CA HIS A 535 2.85 -5.79 -9.38
C HIS A 535 2.56 -6.14 -7.92
N ARG A 536 2.53 -5.12 -7.06
CA ARG A 536 2.19 -5.17 -5.63
C ARG A 536 3.25 -5.88 -4.80
N GLU A 537 4.49 -5.87 -5.25
CA GLU A 537 5.62 -6.36 -4.47
C GLU A 537 5.79 -5.53 -3.21
N LYS A 538 5.85 -6.17 -2.04
CA LYS A 538 5.88 -5.48 -0.74
C LYS A 538 7.27 -4.93 -0.45
N GLU A 539 7.34 -3.62 -0.26
CA GLU A 539 8.57 -2.94 0.16
C GLU A 539 8.73 -2.91 1.69
N GLY A 540 9.88 -2.46 2.19
CA GLY A 540 10.13 -2.41 3.64
C GLY A 540 9.13 -1.52 4.40
N SER A 541 8.64 -0.46 3.76
CA SER A 541 7.68 0.46 4.38
C SER A 541 6.32 -0.18 4.61
N PHE A 542 5.92 -1.19 3.82
CA PHE A 542 4.70 -1.97 4.04
C PHE A 542 4.62 -2.50 5.48
N TYR A 543 5.68 -3.16 5.94
CA TYR A 543 5.73 -3.75 7.28
C TYR A 543 5.87 -2.70 8.38
N THR A 544 6.52 -1.57 8.08
CA THR A 544 6.63 -0.44 9.00
C THR A 544 5.25 0.18 9.27
N VAL A 545 4.50 0.44 8.20
CA VAL A 545 3.13 0.96 8.28
C VAL A 545 2.24 -0.02 9.03
N LYS A 546 2.32 -1.33 8.69
CA LYS A 546 1.59 -2.40 9.39
C LYS A 546 1.81 -2.34 10.90
N GLU A 547 3.05 -2.22 11.38
CA GLU A 547 3.35 -2.13 12.81
C GLU A 547 2.79 -0.84 13.45
N ILE A 548 3.11 0.32 12.87
CA ILE A 548 2.78 1.64 13.45
C ILE A 548 1.26 1.85 13.52
N TRP A 549 0.53 1.37 12.51
CA TRP A 549 -0.91 1.53 12.41
C TRP A 549 -1.72 0.37 12.97
N SER A 550 -1.08 -0.68 13.49
CA SER A 550 -1.77 -1.76 14.18
C SER A 550 -2.74 -1.22 15.25
N PRO A 551 -4.02 -1.62 15.22
CA PRO A 551 -5.02 -1.19 16.21
C PRO A 551 -4.82 -1.86 17.57
N VAL A 552 -3.95 -2.88 17.66
CA VAL A 552 -3.41 -3.36 18.93
C VAL A 552 -1.98 -2.86 19.05
N GLN A 553 -1.66 -2.20 20.16
CA GLN A 553 -0.30 -1.78 20.46
C GLN A 553 0.17 -2.43 21.76
N VAL A 554 1.37 -2.98 21.75
CA VAL A 554 2.07 -3.39 22.97
C VAL A 554 2.81 -2.15 23.49
N GLU A 555 2.51 -1.71 24.71
CA GLU A 555 3.18 -0.55 25.28
C GLU A 555 4.71 -0.77 25.40
N PRO A 556 5.54 0.28 25.22
CA PRO A 556 7.00 0.15 25.25
C PRO A 556 7.51 -0.53 26.53
N MET A 557 8.27 -1.60 26.38
CA MET A 557 8.88 -2.33 27.49
C MET A 557 10.11 -3.14 27.09
N VAL A 558 10.90 -3.53 28.10
CA VAL A 558 12.01 -4.46 27.96
C VAL A 558 11.55 -5.85 28.36
N ILE A 559 11.69 -6.81 27.44
CA ILE A 559 11.49 -8.23 27.71
C ILE A 559 12.87 -8.89 27.72
N ASN A 560 13.18 -9.61 28.80
CA ASN A 560 14.43 -10.34 28.98
C ASN A 560 14.18 -11.64 29.77
N LYS A 561 15.21 -12.44 30.01
CA LYS A 561 15.11 -13.72 30.74
C LYS A 561 14.54 -13.63 32.17
N ARG A 562 14.49 -12.43 32.77
CA ARG A 562 13.91 -12.18 34.11
C ARG A 562 12.55 -11.48 34.05
N TRP A 563 11.98 -11.33 32.85
CA TRP A 563 10.67 -10.72 32.68
C TRP A 563 9.59 -11.51 33.42
N ASN A 564 8.63 -10.80 33.99
CA ASN A 564 7.60 -11.35 34.87
C ASN A 564 6.32 -11.80 34.14
N GLY A 565 6.35 -11.86 32.81
CA GLY A 565 5.21 -12.26 31.98
C GLY A 565 4.14 -11.18 31.77
N LYS A 566 4.34 -9.93 32.21
CA LYS A 566 3.32 -8.87 32.06
C LYS A 566 3.49 -8.10 30.75
N LEU A 567 2.43 -8.06 29.93
CA LEU A 567 2.29 -7.16 28.78
C LEU A 567 1.17 -6.15 29.06
N PHE A 568 1.26 -4.97 28.44
CA PHE A 568 0.20 -3.96 28.45
C PHE A 568 -0.28 -3.75 27.02
N LEU A 569 -1.53 -4.10 26.75
CA LEU A 569 -2.14 -4.01 25.43
C LEU A 569 -3.05 -2.78 25.39
N SER A 570 -2.79 -1.88 24.45
CA SER A 570 -3.62 -0.71 24.19
C SER A 570 -4.54 -0.99 23.00
N ASN A 571 -5.84 -0.78 23.22
CA ASN A 571 -6.86 -0.90 22.18
C ASN A 571 -6.99 0.43 21.42
N ARG A 572 -6.56 0.43 20.15
CA ARG A 572 -6.65 1.54 19.21
C ARG A 572 -7.56 1.23 18.01
N PHE A 573 -8.42 0.23 18.12
CA PHE A 573 -9.61 0.14 17.27
C PHE A 573 -10.54 1.33 17.55
N ILE A 574 -11.44 1.60 16.61
CA ILE A 574 -12.50 2.60 16.74
C ILE A 574 -13.73 1.96 17.39
N TYR A 575 -14.09 0.73 17.01
CA TYR A 575 -15.35 0.09 17.45
C TYR A 575 -15.15 -1.26 18.16
N THR A 576 -14.03 -1.94 17.90
CA THR A 576 -13.81 -3.32 18.33
C THR A 576 -13.23 -3.42 19.74
N ASN A 577 -13.75 -4.34 20.55
CA ASN A 577 -13.19 -4.68 21.86
C ASN A 577 -12.14 -5.80 21.73
N LEU A 578 -11.06 -5.73 22.51
CA LEU A 578 -10.00 -6.75 22.45
C LEU A 578 -10.46 -8.16 22.81
N LYS A 579 -11.59 -8.34 23.51
CA LYS A 579 -12.16 -9.67 23.79
C LYS A 579 -12.63 -10.40 22.53
N GLN A 580 -12.78 -9.68 21.41
CA GLN A 580 -13.17 -10.22 20.11
C GLN A 580 -11.95 -10.59 19.25
N CYS A 581 -10.76 -10.14 19.64
CA CYS A 581 -9.49 -10.47 18.98
C CYS A 581 -8.91 -11.76 19.56
N SER A 582 -7.86 -12.30 18.96
CA SER A 582 -7.04 -13.38 19.54
C SER A 582 -5.56 -12.98 19.64
N PHE A 583 -4.87 -13.56 20.60
CA PHE A 583 -3.49 -13.19 20.94
C PHE A 583 -2.66 -14.44 21.21
N ASN A 584 -1.58 -14.60 20.45
CA ASN A 584 -0.71 -15.76 20.54
C ASN A 584 0.69 -15.33 20.95
N TRP A 585 1.43 -16.23 21.57
CA TRP A 585 2.82 -16.01 21.91
C TRP A 585 3.66 -17.26 21.64
N GLU A 586 4.94 -17.03 21.37
CA GLU A 586 5.92 -18.08 21.12
C GLU A 586 7.27 -17.72 21.74
N LEU A 587 7.93 -18.72 22.32
CA LEU A 587 9.32 -18.69 22.72
C LEU A 587 10.13 -19.53 21.74
N VAL A 588 11.19 -18.97 21.20
CA VAL A 588 11.96 -19.56 20.10
C VAL A 588 13.44 -19.64 20.47
N LYS A 589 14.07 -20.80 20.21
CA LYS A 589 15.53 -20.97 20.22
C LYS A 589 16.04 -20.86 18.79
N THR A 590 17.02 -19.99 18.56
CA THR A 590 17.57 -19.76 17.22
C THR A 590 18.70 -20.75 16.93
N GLY A 591 18.63 -21.42 15.78
CA GLY A 591 19.65 -22.36 15.32
C GLY A 591 20.94 -21.67 14.85
N PHE A 592 22.00 -22.48 14.64
CA PHE A 592 23.29 -22.05 14.08
C PHE A 592 24.09 -23.25 13.53
N PRO A 593 24.92 -23.04 12.49
CA PRO A 593 24.50 -22.49 11.21
C PRO A 593 23.57 -23.50 10.50
N GLY A 594 22.64 -23.04 9.66
CA GLY A 594 21.78 -23.95 8.86
C GLY A 594 20.66 -24.69 9.61
N LYS A 595 20.59 -24.65 10.95
CA LYS A 595 19.43 -25.14 11.70
C LYS A 595 18.28 -24.15 11.65
N GLU A 596 17.06 -24.66 11.46
CA GLU A 596 15.84 -23.87 11.58
C GLU A 596 15.63 -23.39 13.02
N GLU A 597 14.83 -22.34 13.17
CA GLU A 597 14.33 -21.94 14.48
C GLU A 597 13.51 -23.07 15.11
N THR A 598 13.66 -23.28 16.42
CA THR A 598 12.92 -24.32 17.14
C THR A 598 12.04 -23.70 18.20
N GLY A 599 10.76 -24.06 18.22
CA GLY A 599 9.81 -23.62 19.22
C GLY A 599 10.10 -24.26 20.58
N VAL A 600 10.36 -23.43 21.59
CA VAL A 600 10.56 -23.84 22.99
C VAL A 600 9.21 -24.01 23.68
N ALA A 601 8.33 -23.02 23.52
CA ALA A 601 6.98 -23.03 24.05
C ALA A 601 6.10 -22.07 23.25
N LYS A 602 4.79 -22.32 23.25
CA LYS A 602 3.80 -21.40 22.65
C LYS A 602 2.49 -21.48 23.41
N GLY A 603 1.68 -20.44 23.29
CA GLY A 603 0.35 -20.41 23.89
C GLY A 603 -0.52 -19.31 23.32
N GLU A 604 -1.78 -19.35 23.73
CA GLU A 604 -2.79 -18.34 23.43
C GLU A 604 -3.16 -17.63 24.73
N LEU A 605 -3.34 -16.31 24.70
CA LEU A 605 -3.84 -15.55 25.83
C LEU A 605 -5.37 -15.54 25.82
N THR A 606 -5.97 -15.53 27.01
CA THR A 606 -7.38 -15.15 27.13
C THR A 606 -7.53 -13.69 26.71
N SER A 607 -8.31 -13.45 25.66
CA SER A 607 -8.55 -12.12 25.12
C SER A 607 -9.14 -11.19 26.19
N PRO A 608 -8.46 -10.08 26.53
CA PRO A 608 -8.90 -9.21 27.61
C PRO A 608 -10.10 -8.36 27.18
N ASN A 609 -11.02 -8.08 28.12
CA ASN A 609 -12.08 -7.11 27.89
C ASN A 609 -11.52 -5.69 28.02
N ALA A 610 -11.11 -5.11 26.90
CA ALA A 610 -10.67 -3.72 26.79
C ALA A 610 -11.40 -3.06 25.61
N LYS A 611 -12.19 -2.03 25.91
CA LYS A 611 -12.90 -1.22 24.92
C LYS A 611 -11.93 -0.32 24.14
N PRO A 612 -12.32 0.23 22.97
CA PRO A 612 -11.56 1.27 22.29
C PRO A 612 -11.03 2.35 23.25
N GLY A 613 -9.74 2.66 23.15
CA GLY A 613 -9.05 3.64 24.00
C GLY A 613 -8.53 3.12 25.35
N GLU A 614 -8.89 1.90 25.77
CA GLU A 614 -8.41 1.32 27.03
C GLU A 614 -7.06 0.60 26.86
N THR A 615 -6.25 0.63 27.92
CA THR A 615 -5.03 -0.17 28.07
C THR A 615 -5.23 -1.19 29.18
N VAL A 616 -4.82 -2.44 28.96
CA VAL A 616 -5.03 -3.54 29.91
C VAL A 616 -3.76 -4.37 30.13
N GLU A 617 -3.51 -4.76 31.38
CA GLU A 617 -2.46 -5.74 31.72
C GLU A 617 -2.94 -7.15 31.32
N VAL A 618 -2.13 -7.86 30.55
CA VAL A 618 -2.29 -9.31 30.31
C VAL A 618 -1.06 -10.05 30.82
N ARG A 619 -1.24 -11.33 31.15
CA ARG A 619 -0.16 -12.19 31.62
C ARG A 619 0.11 -13.32 30.65
N VAL A 620 1.37 -13.45 30.27
CA VAL A 620 1.92 -14.53 29.46
C VAL A 620 2.48 -15.60 30.39
N ASP A 621 1.97 -16.82 30.28
CA ASP A 621 2.40 -17.96 31.10
C ASP A 621 3.60 -18.68 30.48
N CYS A 622 4.77 -18.02 30.54
CA CYS A 622 5.99 -18.53 29.91
C CYS A 622 7.25 -18.39 30.79
N THR A 623 7.11 -17.95 32.04
CA THR A 623 8.25 -17.54 32.89
C THR A 623 9.23 -18.68 33.17
N GLY A 624 8.78 -19.93 33.19
CA GLY A 624 9.63 -21.10 33.43
C GLY A 624 10.56 -21.45 32.26
N GLN A 625 10.18 -21.07 31.04
CA GLN A 625 10.84 -21.45 29.79
C GLN A 625 11.67 -20.32 29.17
N LEU A 626 11.60 -19.10 29.74
CA LEU A 626 12.36 -17.94 29.24
C LEU A 626 13.87 -18.18 29.18
N GLN A 627 14.41 -19.02 30.07
CA GLN A 627 15.85 -19.32 30.13
C GLN A 627 16.34 -20.14 28.94
N GLU A 628 15.45 -20.90 28.31
CA GLU A 628 15.76 -21.81 27.20
C GLU A 628 15.61 -21.13 25.84
N ALA A 629 14.97 -19.96 25.78
CA ALA A 629 14.64 -19.27 24.54
C ALA A 629 15.61 -18.12 24.24
N ASP A 630 15.77 -17.86 22.94
CA ASP A 630 16.55 -16.73 22.41
C ASP A 630 15.65 -15.55 22.05
N LEU A 631 14.41 -15.82 21.61
CA LEU A 631 13.42 -14.81 21.22
C LEU A 631 12.06 -15.06 21.88
N PHE A 632 11.32 -13.98 22.12
CA PHE A 632 9.90 -13.98 22.45
C PHE A 632 9.12 -13.30 21.32
N ARG A 633 8.05 -13.95 20.83
CA ARG A 633 7.14 -13.40 19.83
C ARG A 633 5.74 -13.26 20.41
N PHE A 634 5.07 -12.18 20.04
CA PHE A 634 3.68 -11.92 20.39
C PHE A 634 2.91 -11.52 19.13
N THR A 635 1.80 -12.18 18.86
CA THR A 635 0.97 -11.96 17.67
C THR A 635 -0.42 -11.52 18.10
N ALA A 636 -0.92 -10.44 17.50
CA ALA A 636 -2.31 -10.02 17.62
C ALA A 636 -3.05 -10.28 16.30
N VAL A 637 -4.25 -10.82 16.40
CA VAL A 637 -5.13 -11.17 15.28
C VAL A 637 -6.49 -10.49 15.48
N ASP A 638 -7.06 -9.96 14.41
CA ASP A 638 -8.35 -9.28 14.45
C ASP A 638 -9.54 -10.27 14.59
N PRO A 639 -10.77 -9.79 14.80
CA PRO A 639 -11.95 -10.65 14.90
C PRO A 639 -12.29 -11.45 13.64
N HIS A 640 -11.68 -11.11 12.49
CA HIS A 640 -11.89 -11.75 11.19
C HIS A 640 -10.81 -12.80 10.89
N GLY A 641 -9.83 -12.97 11.77
CA GLY A 641 -8.74 -13.94 11.63
C GLY A 641 -7.50 -13.41 10.91
N ASN A 642 -7.42 -12.10 10.63
CA ASN A 642 -6.26 -11.50 9.97
C ASN A 642 -5.19 -11.09 10.99
N GLU A 643 -3.93 -11.37 10.70
CA GLU A 643 -2.81 -10.92 11.52
C GLU A 643 -2.68 -9.39 11.47
N LEU A 644 -2.84 -8.73 12.62
CA LEU A 644 -2.59 -7.31 12.78
C LEU A 644 -1.09 -7.02 12.78
N TYR A 645 -0.35 -7.72 13.65
CA TYR A 645 1.12 -7.70 13.67
C TYR A 645 1.67 -8.80 14.59
N THR A 646 2.91 -9.22 14.31
CA THR A 646 3.73 -10.05 15.22
C THR A 646 4.95 -9.24 15.68
N TRP A 647 5.04 -8.94 16.97
CA TRP A 647 6.20 -8.31 17.59
C TRP A 647 7.20 -9.36 18.05
N SER A 648 8.49 -8.99 18.10
CA SER A 648 9.56 -9.86 18.56
C SER A 648 10.54 -9.13 19.48
N TRP A 649 10.97 -9.81 20.54
CA TRP A 649 11.95 -9.34 21.52
C TRP A 649 13.06 -10.36 21.68
N VAL A 650 14.26 -9.87 21.94
CA VAL A 650 15.40 -10.73 22.23
C VAL A 650 15.49 -11.05 23.73
N LEU A 651 15.70 -12.32 24.04
CA LEU A 651 15.95 -12.81 25.40
C LEU A 651 17.43 -13.08 25.66
N VAL A 652 18.17 -13.52 24.64
CA VAL A 652 19.62 -13.81 24.71
C VAL A 652 20.45 -12.56 24.38
N GLN A 653 21.50 -12.27 25.15
CA GLN A 653 22.42 -11.18 24.80
C GLN A 653 23.42 -11.63 23.73
N PRO A 654 23.94 -10.73 22.86
CA PRO A 654 24.91 -11.11 21.84
C PRO A 654 26.14 -11.82 22.40
N GLU A 655 26.70 -11.36 23.53
CA GLU A 655 27.80 -12.05 24.22
C GLU A 655 27.43 -13.48 24.63
N GLU A 656 26.24 -13.69 25.20
CA GLU A 656 25.75 -15.02 25.58
C GLU A 656 25.60 -15.93 24.36
N LYS A 657 25.03 -15.40 23.27
CA LYS A 657 24.87 -16.15 22.02
C LYS A 657 26.22 -16.45 21.42
N ALA A 658 27.14 -15.49 21.32
CA ALA A 658 28.48 -15.71 20.82
C ALA A 658 29.20 -16.81 21.61
N LYS A 659 29.11 -16.80 22.94
CA LYS A 659 29.69 -17.85 23.79
C LYS A 659 29.10 -19.24 23.51
N GLU A 660 27.78 -19.33 23.29
CA GLU A 660 27.12 -20.57 22.87
C GLU A 660 27.71 -21.07 21.54
N LEU A 661 27.80 -20.19 20.53
CA LEU A 661 28.24 -20.56 19.18
C LEU A 661 29.71 -20.94 19.13
N LEU A 662 30.57 -20.18 19.80
CA LEU A 662 32.00 -20.45 19.90
C LEU A 662 32.29 -21.74 20.69
N GLY A 663 31.39 -22.13 21.62
CA GLY A 663 31.47 -23.39 22.34
C GLY A 663 31.01 -24.62 21.54
N ILE A 664 30.13 -24.45 20.55
CA ILE A 664 29.68 -25.52 19.64
C ILE A 664 30.77 -25.87 18.61
N ALA A 665 31.58 -24.89 18.22
CA ALA A 665 32.74 -25.11 17.37
C ALA A 665 33.80 -25.95 18.12
N GLU A 666 33.63 -27.28 18.14
CA GLU A 666 34.61 -28.24 18.66
C GLU A 666 35.95 -28.04 17.95
N ALA A 667 36.84 -27.27 18.57
CA ALA A 667 38.11 -26.97 17.97
C ALA A 667 39.23 -27.81 18.57
N VAL A 668 39.88 -28.59 17.69
CA VAL A 668 41.22 -29.08 17.96
C VAL A 668 42.14 -27.87 18.08
N GLU A 669 42.85 -27.71 19.20
CA GLU A 669 43.88 -26.67 19.29
C GLU A 669 45.11 -27.08 18.47
N GLY A 670 45.65 -26.12 17.69
CA GLY A 670 46.91 -26.27 16.98
C GLY A 670 47.97 -25.30 17.49
N ASP A 671 49.22 -25.54 17.10
CA ASP A 671 50.32 -24.59 17.32
C ASP A 671 50.31 -23.52 16.22
N LEU A 672 50.39 -22.25 16.62
CA LEU A 672 50.50 -21.14 15.68
C LEU A 672 51.86 -21.15 14.98
N GLN A 673 51.84 -20.94 13.67
CA GLN A 673 53.02 -20.62 12.89
C GLN A 673 52.98 -19.16 12.47
N VAL A 674 53.98 -18.38 12.90
CA VAL A 674 54.10 -16.96 12.57
C VAL A 674 55.28 -16.76 11.63
N VAL A 675 55.05 -16.03 10.54
CA VAL A 675 56.06 -15.62 9.57
C VAL A 675 56.00 -14.10 9.44
N GLU A 676 57.07 -13.42 9.86
CA GLU A 676 57.21 -11.98 9.67
C GLU A 676 57.86 -11.68 8.32
N GLY A 677 57.24 -10.79 7.54
CA GLY A 677 57.71 -10.33 6.24
C GLY A 677 57.98 -8.83 6.22
N GLU A 678 58.25 -8.27 5.03
CA GLU A 678 58.47 -6.84 4.87
C GLU A 678 57.12 -6.07 4.95
N GLY A 679 56.84 -5.48 6.11
CA GLY A 679 55.62 -4.69 6.34
C GLY A 679 54.35 -5.53 6.59
N ASN A 680 54.48 -6.84 6.79
CA ASN A 680 53.37 -7.73 7.09
C ASN A 680 53.76 -8.85 8.07
N VAL A 681 52.74 -9.48 8.66
CA VAL A 681 52.87 -10.67 9.49
C VAL A 681 51.80 -11.67 9.09
N THR A 682 52.21 -12.91 8.82
CA THR A 682 51.32 -14.02 8.46
C THR A 682 51.28 -15.02 9.58
N VAL A 683 50.09 -15.44 9.96
CA VAL A 683 49.84 -16.39 11.05
C VAL A 683 48.97 -17.52 10.54
N SER A 684 49.39 -18.76 10.78
CA SER A 684 48.68 -19.96 10.35
C SER A 684 48.42 -20.91 11.52
N VAL A 685 47.21 -21.48 11.58
CA VAL A 685 46.81 -22.52 12.53
C VAL A 685 45.63 -23.31 11.98
N ASN A 686 45.60 -24.63 12.18
CA ASN A 686 44.48 -25.50 11.79
C ASN A 686 43.99 -25.32 10.34
N GLY A 687 44.90 -25.06 9.40
CA GLY A 687 44.57 -24.86 7.98
C GLY A 687 44.02 -23.48 7.65
N VAL A 688 43.82 -22.59 8.62
CA VAL A 688 43.54 -21.16 8.42
C VAL A 688 44.85 -20.39 8.42
N GLN A 689 45.01 -19.47 7.47
CA GLN A 689 46.14 -18.55 7.36
C GLN A 689 45.60 -17.12 7.21
N VAL A 690 46.14 -16.20 8.00
CA VAL A 690 45.74 -14.80 8.02
C VAL A 690 46.98 -13.92 7.93
N THR A 691 46.97 -12.94 7.02
CA THR A 691 48.07 -11.98 6.84
C THR A 691 47.59 -10.57 7.18
N PHE A 692 48.34 -9.88 8.03
CA PHE A 692 48.08 -8.49 8.44
C PHE A 692 49.19 -7.55 7.97
N ASN A 693 48.83 -6.32 7.64
CA ASN A 693 49.78 -5.23 7.45
C ASN A 693 50.29 -4.77 8.83
N THR A 694 51.60 -4.75 9.05
CA THR A 694 52.15 -4.36 10.36
C THR A 694 52.20 -2.86 10.58
N GLY A 695 51.97 -2.02 9.56
CA GLY A 695 51.94 -0.56 9.67
C GLY A 695 50.60 0.00 10.12
N ASP A 696 49.48 -0.63 9.74
CA ASP A 696 48.12 -0.15 10.06
C ASP A 696 47.17 -1.22 10.61
N GLY A 697 47.60 -2.49 10.66
CA GLY A 697 46.82 -3.60 11.19
C GLY A 697 45.67 -4.08 10.31
N LYS A 698 45.63 -3.67 9.04
CA LYS A 698 44.62 -4.17 8.10
C LYS A 698 44.85 -5.62 7.71
N LEU A 699 43.75 -6.34 7.55
CA LEU A 699 43.67 -7.69 7.01
C LEU A 699 44.01 -7.65 5.51
N MET A 700 45.13 -8.27 5.13
CA MET A 700 45.60 -8.29 3.75
C MET A 700 45.15 -9.53 2.99
N GLU A 701 45.15 -10.69 3.64
CA GLU A 701 44.83 -11.97 3.01
C GLU A 701 44.27 -12.96 4.04
N VAL A 702 43.30 -13.76 3.62
CA VAL A 702 42.80 -14.92 4.35
C VAL A 702 42.84 -16.14 3.43
N LYS A 703 43.30 -17.28 3.94
CA LYS A 703 43.21 -18.58 3.27
C LYS A 703 42.73 -19.65 4.24
N ASN A 704 42.02 -20.63 3.71
CA ASN A 704 41.72 -21.87 4.41
C ASN A 704 42.12 -23.09 3.56
N VAL A 705 41.72 -24.29 3.98
CA VAL A 705 41.99 -25.55 3.26
C VAL A 705 41.38 -25.61 1.84
N SER A 706 40.31 -24.86 1.60
CA SER A 706 39.61 -24.77 0.31
C SER A 706 40.23 -23.74 -0.64
N GLY A 707 41.04 -22.80 -0.11
CA GLY A 707 41.71 -21.78 -0.91
C GLY A 707 41.65 -20.38 -0.29
N PRO A 708 41.93 -19.33 -1.09
CA PRO A 708 41.83 -17.95 -0.63
C PRO A 708 40.38 -17.51 -0.40
N ILE A 709 40.20 -16.62 0.57
CA ILE A 709 38.94 -15.95 0.90
C ILE A 709 39.16 -14.44 0.73
N SER A 710 38.27 -13.79 0.00
CA SER A 710 38.48 -12.40 -0.47
C SER A 710 38.17 -11.30 0.55
N LEU A 711 37.86 -11.62 1.81
CA LEU A 711 37.63 -10.60 2.85
C LEU A 711 38.95 -9.95 3.25
N THR A 712 39.08 -8.65 3.00
CA THR A 712 40.33 -7.90 3.17
C THR A 712 40.08 -6.44 3.55
N GLY A 713 41.15 -5.65 3.65
CA GLY A 713 41.11 -4.19 3.74
C GLY A 713 40.74 -3.62 5.12
N GLY A 714 40.01 -4.38 5.94
CA GLY A 714 39.55 -3.97 7.27
C GLY A 714 40.47 -4.36 8.43
N PRO A 715 40.27 -3.78 9.62
CA PRO A 715 39.20 -2.85 9.93
C PRO A 715 39.59 -1.43 9.49
N VAL A 716 38.72 -0.78 8.73
CA VAL A 716 38.84 0.65 8.39
C VAL A 716 37.80 1.40 9.18
N VAL A 717 38.21 2.41 9.95
CA VAL A 717 37.27 3.28 10.68
C VAL A 717 36.45 4.08 9.69
N THR A 718 35.14 4.12 9.88
CA THR A 718 34.21 4.87 9.03
C THR A 718 33.30 5.73 9.89
N GLY A 719 32.99 6.95 9.41
CA GLY A 719 32.14 7.91 10.13
C GLY A 719 32.86 8.75 11.20
N ALA A 720 34.18 8.60 11.36
CA ALA A 720 34.99 9.42 12.25
C ALA A 720 36.44 9.51 11.75
N GLU A 721 37.16 10.55 12.17
CA GLU A 721 38.60 10.66 11.94
C GLU A 721 39.37 9.70 12.84
N SER A 722 40.29 8.94 12.24
CA SER A 722 41.18 8.03 12.94
C SER A 722 42.56 8.03 12.29
N GLN A 723 43.61 8.18 13.10
CA GLN A 723 44.99 8.15 12.64
C GLN A 723 45.79 7.10 13.41
N VAL A 724 46.37 6.12 12.72
CA VAL A 724 47.29 5.15 13.34
C VAL A 724 48.53 5.86 13.87
N VAL A 725 48.85 5.63 15.14
CA VAL A 725 50.06 6.16 15.82
C VAL A 725 51.05 5.08 16.21
N GLY A 726 50.63 3.82 16.21
CA GLY A 726 51.51 2.69 16.45
C GLY A 726 50.81 1.35 16.32
N THR A 727 51.59 0.31 16.06
CA THR A 727 51.17 -1.08 15.95
C THR A 727 52.14 -1.97 16.71
N ARG A 728 51.65 -3.06 17.28
CA ARG A 728 52.47 -4.07 17.95
C ARG A 728 51.80 -5.42 17.84
N TRP A 729 52.57 -6.46 17.53
CA TRP A 729 52.11 -7.84 17.63
C TRP A 729 52.95 -8.65 18.60
N GLU A 730 52.35 -9.67 19.21
CA GLU A 730 53.03 -10.65 20.05
C GLU A 730 52.26 -11.99 20.11
N ILE A 731 52.92 -13.03 20.61
CA ILE A 731 52.23 -14.23 21.09
C ILE A 731 51.97 -14.05 22.58
N ASN A 732 50.69 -14.07 22.97
CA ASN A 732 50.29 -13.83 24.36
C ASN A 732 50.60 -15.04 25.28
N GLN A 733 50.32 -14.90 26.57
CA GLN A 733 50.57 -15.97 27.55
C GLN A 733 49.73 -17.24 27.32
N ALA A 734 48.61 -17.13 26.61
CA ALA A 734 47.76 -18.26 26.22
C ALA A 734 48.25 -18.96 24.93
N GLY A 735 49.35 -18.47 24.32
CA GLY A 735 49.87 -18.99 23.07
C GLY A 735 49.02 -18.60 21.87
N GLU A 736 48.32 -17.46 21.94
CA GLU A 736 47.51 -16.90 20.85
C GLU A 736 48.23 -15.72 20.21
N PHE A 737 47.98 -15.47 18.92
CA PHE A 737 48.54 -14.30 18.25
C PHE A 737 47.69 -13.08 18.54
N GLU A 738 48.35 -11.97 18.86
CA GLU A 738 47.72 -10.67 19.13
C GLU A 738 48.39 -9.58 18.31
N LEU A 739 47.58 -8.71 17.68
CA LEU A 739 48.04 -7.50 16.99
C LEU A 739 47.20 -6.31 17.45
N GLU A 740 47.82 -5.40 18.20
CA GLU A 740 47.23 -4.14 18.67
C GLU A 740 47.59 -3.00 17.71
N VAL A 741 46.59 -2.18 17.37
CA VAL A 741 46.70 -0.91 16.65
C VAL A 741 46.27 0.19 17.60
N SER A 742 47.16 1.14 17.87
CA SER A 742 46.86 2.36 18.62
C SER A 742 46.61 3.52 17.66
N THR A 743 45.55 4.27 17.91
CA THR A 743 45.06 5.34 17.05
C THR A 743 44.83 6.62 17.85
N LYS A 744 44.93 7.76 17.16
CA LYS A 744 44.47 9.07 17.63
C LYS A 744 43.06 9.30 17.09
N GLY A 745 42.09 9.49 17.97
CA GLY A 745 40.66 9.61 17.64
C GLY A 745 39.88 8.36 18.04
N TYR A 746 38.70 8.16 17.45
CA TYR A 746 37.96 6.91 17.55
C TYR A 746 38.45 5.91 16.48
N PRO A 747 38.54 4.61 16.80
CA PRO A 747 38.67 4.06 18.15
C PRO A 747 40.02 4.50 18.72
N ARG A 748 40.26 4.32 20.03
CA ARG A 748 41.60 4.55 20.61
C ARG A 748 42.53 3.36 20.38
N LYS A 749 41.96 2.16 20.37
CA LYS A 749 42.64 0.91 20.09
C LYS A 749 41.77 -0.03 19.26
N MET A 750 42.44 -0.81 18.42
CA MET A 750 41.88 -1.99 17.76
C MET A 750 42.82 -3.17 18.03
N LYS A 751 42.26 -4.36 18.20
CA LYS A 751 43.02 -5.55 18.55
C LYS A 751 42.51 -6.76 17.76
N TRP A 752 43.40 -7.37 16.99
CA TRP A 752 43.20 -8.68 16.41
C TRP A 752 43.75 -9.75 17.35
N LEU A 753 43.01 -10.85 17.51
CA LEU A 753 43.43 -12.04 18.25
C LEU A 753 43.10 -13.28 17.43
N LEU A 754 44.12 -14.04 17.01
CA LEU A 754 43.94 -15.34 16.38
C LEU A 754 44.25 -16.43 17.41
N ASN A 755 43.20 -17.16 17.82
CA ASN A 755 43.35 -18.20 18.83
C ASN A 755 43.86 -19.52 18.23
N LYS A 756 44.21 -20.46 19.11
CA LYS A 756 44.73 -21.79 18.72
C LYS A 756 43.72 -22.68 17.99
N SER A 757 42.43 -22.30 17.96
CA SER A 757 41.40 -23.00 17.18
C SER A 757 41.33 -22.58 15.71
N GLY A 758 41.93 -21.43 15.36
CA GLY A 758 41.77 -20.81 14.04
C GLY A 758 40.59 -19.84 13.94
N LEU A 759 40.01 -19.40 15.07
CA LEU A 759 39.03 -18.33 15.12
C LEU A 759 39.73 -16.98 15.30
N LEU A 760 39.34 -16.00 14.49
CA LEU A 760 39.91 -14.67 14.49
C LEU A 760 38.96 -13.68 15.17
N LYS A 761 39.35 -13.12 16.31
CA LYS A 761 38.62 -12.07 17.02
C LYS A 761 39.16 -10.70 16.61
N LEU A 762 38.26 -9.75 16.38
CA LEU A 762 38.51 -8.33 16.34
C LEU A 762 37.81 -7.65 17.51
N GLU A 763 38.53 -6.81 18.24
CA GLU A 763 38.00 -5.91 19.26
C GLU A 763 38.36 -4.47 18.93
N VAL A 764 37.37 -3.58 18.92
CA VAL A 764 37.53 -2.16 18.61
C VAL A 764 36.93 -1.33 19.73
N ASP A 765 37.75 -0.47 20.33
CA ASP A 765 37.33 0.40 21.43
C ASP A 765 36.07 1.21 21.06
N PRO A 766 35.14 1.42 22.01
CA PRO A 766 33.94 2.22 21.76
C PRO A 766 34.27 3.70 21.52
N PRO A 767 33.32 4.48 20.95
CA PRO A 767 33.45 5.92 20.82
C PRO A 767 33.40 6.59 22.19
N ARG A 768 34.59 6.91 22.73
CA ARG A 768 34.76 7.64 24.00
C ARG A 768 34.85 9.15 23.81
N ASP A 769 35.40 9.57 22.69
CA ASP A 769 35.53 10.98 22.34
C ASP A 769 34.23 11.49 21.72
N LEU A 770 34.02 12.81 21.76
CA LEU A 770 32.83 13.44 21.19
C LEU A 770 32.77 13.22 19.66
N VAL A 771 31.75 12.50 19.19
CA VAL A 771 31.41 12.38 17.77
C VAL A 771 30.04 12.99 17.56
N VAL A 772 29.96 14.02 16.71
CA VAL A 772 28.71 14.74 16.42
C VAL A 772 28.44 14.75 14.92
N ASN A 773 27.15 14.85 14.56
CA ASN A 773 26.71 14.88 13.17
C ASN A 773 27.16 13.65 12.37
N ALA A 774 27.23 12.49 13.02
CA ALA A 774 27.59 11.23 12.37
C ALA A 774 26.43 10.73 11.52
N ASP A 775 26.62 10.59 10.20
CA ASP A 775 25.66 9.89 9.34
C ASP A 775 25.71 8.37 9.59
N TRP A 776 26.89 7.86 9.91
CA TRP A 776 27.14 6.51 10.42
C TRP A 776 28.41 6.53 11.28
N LEU A 777 28.69 5.45 12.00
CA LEU A 777 29.92 5.31 12.80
C LEU A 777 30.25 3.83 13.00
N GLY A 778 31.48 3.41 12.69
CA GLY A 778 31.89 2.02 12.92
C GLY A 778 33.17 1.63 12.18
N ILE A 779 33.20 0.38 11.69
CA ILE A 779 34.32 -0.18 10.92
C ILE A 779 33.84 -0.86 9.63
N SER A 780 34.71 -0.92 8.62
CA SER A 780 34.43 -1.52 7.32
C SER A 780 35.54 -2.49 6.86
N PHE A 781 35.13 -3.38 5.95
CA PHE A 781 35.93 -4.39 5.25
C PHE A 781 35.59 -4.37 3.76
N ASN A 782 36.50 -4.88 2.95
CA ASN A 782 36.31 -5.06 1.52
C ASN A 782 35.98 -6.52 1.21
N TYR A 783 35.04 -6.73 0.30
CA TYR A 783 34.69 -8.04 -0.24
C TYR A 783 34.12 -7.86 -1.67
N PRO A 784 34.59 -8.62 -2.66
CA PRO A 784 34.08 -8.52 -4.03
C PRO A 784 32.61 -8.97 -4.11
N GLU A 785 31.71 -8.04 -4.42
CA GLU A 785 30.27 -8.26 -4.51
C GLU A 785 29.91 -9.41 -5.44
N GLU A 786 30.62 -9.55 -6.57
CA GLU A 786 30.40 -10.59 -7.57
C GLU A 786 30.63 -12.02 -7.07
N LYS A 787 31.36 -12.19 -5.95
CA LYS A 787 31.59 -13.50 -5.33
C LYS A 787 30.54 -13.86 -4.28
N CYS A 788 29.63 -12.94 -3.94
CA CYS A 788 28.58 -13.17 -2.97
C CYS A 788 27.37 -13.86 -3.61
N LYS A 789 26.87 -14.92 -2.98
CA LYS A 789 25.69 -15.68 -3.43
C LYS A 789 24.45 -15.44 -2.58
N GLY A 790 24.65 -15.08 -1.31
CA GLY A 790 23.59 -14.94 -0.35
C GLY A 790 24.11 -14.69 1.06
N ILE A 791 23.18 -14.56 2.00
CA ILE A 791 23.48 -14.39 3.41
C ILE A 791 22.40 -15.01 4.27
N ARG A 792 22.81 -15.61 5.39
CA ARG A 792 21.93 -16.00 6.49
C ARG A 792 22.38 -15.31 7.77
N TRP A 793 21.50 -14.72 8.55
CA TRP A 793 21.89 -14.01 9.78
C TRP A 793 20.81 -14.05 10.86
N MET A 794 21.22 -13.84 12.10
CA MET A 794 20.32 -13.55 13.21
C MET A 794 20.39 -12.06 13.54
N GLY A 795 19.23 -11.40 13.51
CA GLY A 795 19.08 -9.98 13.80
C GLY A 795 17.74 -9.43 13.33
N LYS A 796 17.66 -8.11 13.16
CA LYS A 796 16.48 -7.47 12.55
C LYS A 796 16.47 -7.69 11.04
N GLY A 797 15.30 -8.02 10.50
CA GLY A 797 15.13 -8.30 9.09
C GLY A 797 13.70 -8.71 8.70
N PRO A 798 13.53 -9.24 7.47
CA PRO A 798 14.60 -9.43 6.50
C PRO A 798 14.94 -8.11 5.79
N TYR A 799 14.04 -7.14 5.65
CA TYR A 799 14.27 -5.91 4.88
C TYR A 799 15.37 -5.01 5.45
N ARG A 800 16.01 -4.23 4.56
CA ARG A 800 16.96 -3.19 4.97
C ARG A 800 16.26 -2.11 5.81
N VAL A 801 16.98 -1.52 6.75
CA VAL A 801 16.45 -0.51 7.67
C VAL A 801 17.13 0.84 7.48
N TRP A 802 16.46 1.89 7.95
CA TRP A 802 17.02 3.24 8.08
C TRP A 802 16.85 3.69 9.53
N LYS A 803 17.63 4.68 9.97
CA LYS A 803 17.53 5.18 11.36
C LYS A 803 16.11 5.61 11.74
N ASN A 804 15.39 6.25 10.83
CA ASN A 804 14.00 6.67 10.99
C ASN A 804 12.97 5.64 10.49
N ARG A 805 13.39 4.39 10.27
CA ARG A 805 12.56 3.26 9.83
C ARG A 805 13.08 1.92 10.37
N LEU A 806 13.04 1.78 11.70
CA LEU A 806 13.49 0.58 12.40
C LEU A 806 12.36 -0.41 12.75
N LYS A 807 11.11 0.07 12.69
CA LYS A 807 9.88 -0.71 12.82
C LYS A 807 9.61 -1.50 11.54
N GLY A 808 8.76 -2.52 11.59
CA GLY A 808 8.49 -3.43 10.49
C GLY A 808 9.53 -4.55 10.35
N SER A 809 10.76 -4.35 10.84
CA SER A 809 11.83 -5.35 10.81
C SER A 809 11.94 -6.09 12.16
N ASN A 810 11.42 -7.32 12.17
CA ASN A 810 11.41 -8.18 13.35
C ASN A 810 12.78 -8.83 13.62
N LEU A 811 13.02 -9.19 14.88
CA LEU A 811 14.13 -10.04 15.29
C LEU A 811 13.83 -11.51 14.91
N GLY A 812 14.79 -12.16 14.27
CA GLY A 812 14.67 -13.54 13.81
C GLY A 812 15.96 -14.04 13.17
N VAL A 813 15.90 -15.25 12.62
CA VAL A 813 16.89 -15.78 11.68
C VAL A 813 16.37 -15.59 10.26
N TRP A 814 17.12 -14.88 9.43
CA TRP A 814 16.75 -14.50 8.09
C TRP A 814 17.74 -15.06 7.07
N GLU A 815 17.27 -15.31 5.85
CA GLU A 815 18.08 -15.74 4.73
C GLU A 815 17.64 -15.02 3.46
N LYS A 816 18.62 -14.61 2.66
CA LYS A 816 18.38 -14.01 1.34
C LYS A 816 19.43 -14.48 0.34
N LYS A 817 18.97 -14.75 -0.88
CA LYS A 817 19.87 -14.86 -2.04
C LYS A 817 20.28 -13.49 -2.51
N TYR A 818 21.46 -13.41 -3.12
CA TYR A 818 21.94 -12.20 -3.77
C TYR A 818 20.93 -11.73 -4.82
N ASN A 819 20.63 -10.43 -4.79
CA ASN A 819 19.88 -9.72 -5.83
C ASN A 819 20.40 -8.28 -5.92
N HIS A 820 20.08 -7.62 -7.03
CA HIS A 820 20.54 -6.26 -7.33
C HIS A 820 19.36 -5.31 -7.55
N THR A 821 18.29 -5.50 -6.77
CA THR A 821 17.07 -4.68 -6.92
C THR A 821 17.33 -3.23 -6.52
N ILE A 822 17.05 -2.32 -7.46
CA ILE A 822 16.94 -0.88 -7.23
C ILE A 822 15.44 -0.57 -7.10
N THR A 823 14.99 -0.32 -5.87
CA THR A 823 13.63 0.10 -5.53
C THR A 823 13.17 1.23 -6.45
N GLY A 824 12.00 1.09 -7.08
CA GLY A 824 11.42 2.05 -8.03
C GLY A 824 12.15 2.23 -9.38
N GLU A 825 13.13 1.37 -9.72
CA GLU A 825 13.78 1.39 -11.05
C GLU A 825 13.87 -0.01 -11.70
N SER A 826 14.14 -1.06 -10.93
CA SER A 826 14.28 -2.44 -11.42
C SER A 826 12.94 -3.13 -11.73
N PHE A 827 11.95 -2.43 -12.27
CA PHE A 827 10.57 -2.92 -12.46
C PHE A 827 10.43 -4.24 -13.23
N GLY A 828 11.40 -4.59 -14.09
CA GLY A 828 11.40 -5.89 -14.78
C GLY A 828 11.83 -7.08 -13.91
N GLU A 829 12.48 -6.81 -12.77
CA GLU A 829 13.01 -7.81 -11.85
C GLU A 829 13.14 -7.22 -10.42
N LEU A 830 11.99 -6.86 -9.82
CA LEU A 830 11.94 -6.47 -8.41
C LEU A 830 11.94 -7.72 -7.53
N ILE A 831 13.05 -7.95 -6.81
CA ILE A 831 13.23 -9.05 -5.88
C ILE A 831 13.36 -8.46 -4.49
N TYR A 832 12.23 -8.44 -3.78
CA TYR A 832 12.20 -8.10 -2.36
C TYR A 832 12.28 -9.35 -1.49
N PRO A 833 12.88 -9.26 -0.29
CA PRO A 833 13.59 -8.10 0.25
C PRO A 833 14.93 -7.82 -0.46
N GLU A 834 15.33 -6.55 -0.52
CA GLU A 834 16.57 -6.15 -1.18
C GLU A 834 17.78 -6.76 -0.48
N PHE A 835 18.77 -7.20 -1.24
CA PHE A 835 19.98 -7.78 -0.65
C PHE A 835 20.87 -6.73 0.01
N LYS A 836 21.07 -5.60 -0.68
CA LYS A 836 22.02 -4.56 -0.28
C LYS A 836 21.43 -3.56 0.72
N GLY A 837 22.28 -3.02 1.59
CA GLY A 837 21.95 -1.94 2.53
C GLY A 837 22.16 -2.30 4.00
N TYR A 838 21.56 -1.51 4.89
CA TYR A 838 21.73 -1.64 6.34
C TYR A 838 20.74 -2.62 6.97
N HIS A 839 21.21 -3.36 7.97
CA HIS A 839 20.42 -4.30 8.77
C HIS A 839 20.79 -4.11 10.24
N GLY A 840 19.86 -4.37 11.16
CA GLY A 840 20.02 -4.04 12.59
C GLY A 840 20.24 -5.25 13.49
N ASN A 841 20.80 -5.01 14.68
CA ASN A 841 20.92 -5.95 15.79
C ASN A 841 21.59 -7.29 15.39
N LEU A 842 22.81 -7.24 14.87
CA LEU A 842 23.57 -8.42 14.48
C LEU A 842 23.96 -9.29 15.68
N PHE A 843 23.64 -10.59 15.61
CA PHE A 843 24.17 -11.62 16.51
C PHE A 843 25.22 -12.48 15.82
N TRP A 844 24.89 -12.94 14.62
CA TRP A 844 25.79 -13.64 13.72
C TRP A 844 25.28 -13.54 12.28
N ALA A 845 26.18 -13.67 11.31
CA ALA A 845 25.89 -13.75 9.89
C ALA A 845 26.81 -14.76 9.22
N VAL A 846 26.29 -15.46 8.21
CA VAL A 846 27.03 -16.36 7.32
C VAL A 846 26.87 -15.81 5.92
N LEU A 847 27.94 -15.24 5.37
CA LEU A 847 28.00 -14.83 3.98
C LEU A 847 28.27 -16.06 3.12
N GLU A 848 27.35 -16.37 2.21
CA GLU A 848 27.51 -17.45 1.24
C GLU A 848 28.28 -16.92 0.03
N THR A 849 29.32 -17.62 -0.39
CA THR A 849 30.26 -17.14 -1.40
C THR A 849 30.57 -18.18 -2.47
N GLU A 850 31.24 -17.78 -3.55
CA GLU A 850 31.88 -18.67 -4.51
C GLU A 850 33.08 -19.44 -3.94
N GLU A 851 33.63 -18.98 -2.81
CA GLU A 851 34.84 -19.48 -2.19
C GLU A 851 34.49 -20.41 -1.00
N SER A 852 34.67 -19.92 0.22
CA SER A 852 34.17 -20.54 1.45
C SER A 852 33.21 -19.60 2.16
N PRO A 853 32.19 -20.13 2.87
CA PRO A 853 31.33 -19.31 3.71
C PRO A 853 32.16 -18.52 4.73
N ILE A 854 31.78 -17.27 4.95
CA ILE A 854 32.40 -16.42 5.98
C ILE A 854 31.38 -16.25 7.09
N THR A 855 31.67 -16.79 8.26
CA THR A 855 30.82 -16.59 9.44
C THR A 855 31.38 -15.47 10.29
N VAL A 856 30.52 -14.52 10.64
CA VAL A 856 30.80 -13.42 11.58
C VAL A 856 29.87 -13.57 12.77
N ILE A 857 30.41 -13.55 13.99
CA ILE A 857 29.65 -13.60 15.24
C ILE A 857 29.95 -12.33 16.03
N SER A 858 28.94 -11.66 16.56
CA SER A 858 29.11 -10.43 17.33
C SER A 858 28.80 -10.64 18.81
N GLU A 859 29.63 -10.08 19.69
CA GLU A 859 29.32 -9.91 21.12
C GLU A 859 28.68 -8.54 21.41
N THR A 860 28.58 -7.66 20.41
CA THR A 860 28.20 -6.26 20.61
C THR A 860 26.68 -6.07 20.51
N PRO A 861 26.03 -5.49 21.52
CA PRO A 861 24.60 -5.17 21.47
C PRO A 861 24.28 -4.09 20.45
N ASN A 862 23.11 -4.24 19.80
CA ASN A 862 22.52 -3.28 18.87
C ASN A 862 23.41 -2.90 17.67
N LEU A 863 24.37 -3.76 17.32
CA LEU A 863 25.28 -3.52 16.20
C LEU A 863 24.51 -3.61 14.88
N TYR A 864 24.57 -2.56 14.07
CA TYR A 864 24.11 -2.59 12.69
C TYR A 864 25.18 -3.19 11.79
N PHE A 865 24.77 -3.72 10.64
CA PHE A 865 25.70 -4.10 9.60
C PHE A 865 25.21 -3.67 8.23
N GLN A 866 26.15 -3.36 7.36
CA GLN A 866 25.91 -3.02 5.96
C GLN A 866 26.33 -4.21 5.09
N LEU A 867 25.46 -4.57 4.14
CA LEU A 867 25.78 -5.49 3.04
C LEU A 867 25.84 -4.70 1.74
N PHE A 868 27.05 -4.44 1.26
CA PHE A 868 27.33 -3.72 0.02
C PHE A 868 26.65 -2.34 -0.05
N LYS A 869 26.89 -1.63 -1.14
CA LYS A 869 26.26 -0.33 -1.40
C LYS A 869 25.15 -0.53 -2.44
N PRO A 870 23.89 -0.16 -2.14
CA PRO A 870 22.84 -0.09 -3.13
C PRO A 870 23.22 0.82 -4.29
N ASP A 871 22.84 0.44 -5.50
CA ASP A 871 23.03 1.26 -6.68
C ASP A 871 22.13 2.50 -6.59
N ARG A 872 22.66 3.63 -7.06
CA ARG A 872 21.97 4.92 -6.99
C ARG A 872 20.94 5.00 -8.13
N PRO A 873 19.64 5.22 -7.86
CA PRO A 873 18.65 5.41 -8.91
C PRO A 873 19.03 6.57 -9.85
N LYS A 874 18.66 6.47 -11.12
CA LYS A 874 19.07 7.48 -12.14
C LYS A 874 18.47 8.87 -11.88
N HIS A 875 17.28 8.93 -11.29
CA HIS A 875 16.50 10.17 -11.14
C HIS A 875 16.23 10.51 -9.66
N VAL A 876 17.21 10.33 -8.77
CA VAL A 876 17.08 10.70 -7.34
C VAL A 876 16.64 12.17 -7.17
N ALA A 877 15.65 12.38 -6.30
CA ALA A 877 15.17 13.70 -5.89
C ALA A 877 15.10 13.84 -4.37
N GLY A 878 15.33 15.06 -3.88
CA GLY A 878 15.30 15.34 -2.44
C GLY A 878 16.31 14.53 -1.64
N GLY A 879 15.85 13.94 -0.54
CA GLY A 879 16.64 13.08 0.36
C GLY A 879 16.38 11.57 0.19
N SER A 880 15.78 11.14 -0.92
CA SER A 880 15.39 9.74 -1.21
C SER A 880 16.55 8.74 -1.40
N PHE A 881 17.80 9.17 -1.24
CA PHE A 881 18.96 8.27 -1.30
C PHE A 881 20.05 8.72 -0.31
N PRO A 882 20.27 7.99 0.79
CA PRO A 882 21.30 8.31 1.76
C PRO A 882 22.69 7.85 1.31
N ASP A 883 23.73 8.39 1.93
CA ASP A 883 25.12 7.99 1.69
C ASP A 883 25.47 6.69 2.43
N PHE A 884 26.54 6.03 1.99
CA PHE A 884 27.03 4.75 2.54
C PHE A 884 28.54 4.81 2.82
N PRO A 885 29.06 4.05 3.81
CA PRO A 885 30.49 3.76 3.93
C PRO A 885 31.09 3.24 2.63
N GLU A 886 32.37 3.57 2.40
CA GLU A 886 33.12 3.14 1.21
C GLU A 886 33.43 1.63 1.19
N GLY A 887 33.51 0.97 2.35
CA GLY A 887 33.74 -0.47 2.40
C GLY A 887 32.49 -1.29 2.09
N ASP A 888 32.71 -2.48 1.54
CA ASP A 888 31.65 -3.38 1.06
C ASP A 888 30.84 -3.99 2.21
N ILE A 889 31.48 -4.31 3.33
CA ILE A 889 30.83 -4.87 4.51
C ILE A 889 31.21 -4.03 5.71
N SER A 890 30.23 -3.49 6.43
CA SER A 890 30.47 -2.62 7.58
C SER A 890 29.73 -3.09 8.82
N PHE A 891 30.29 -2.80 10.00
CA PHE A 891 29.69 -3.03 11.31
C PHE A 891 29.65 -1.70 12.08
N LEU A 892 28.46 -1.25 12.43
CA LEU A 892 28.17 0.15 12.72
C LEU A 892 27.38 0.32 14.02
N TYR A 893 27.71 1.35 14.80
CA TYR A 893 26.90 1.84 15.92
C TYR A 893 25.75 2.73 15.46
N GLU A 894 25.92 3.41 14.32
CA GLU A 894 24.97 4.36 13.75
C GLU A 894 24.82 4.13 12.25
N ILE A 895 23.61 4.34 11.74
CA ILE A 895 23.27 4.31 10.32
C ILE A 895 22.51 5.59 9.95
N PRO A 896 22.48 5.99 8.66
CA PRO A 896 21.77 7.19 8.27
C PRO A 896 20.25 6.99 8.30
N ALA A 897 19.53 8.10 8.49
CA ALA A 897 18.12 8.20 8.15
C ALA A 897 17.96 8.39 6.63
N ILE A 898 16.77 8.11 6.10
CA ILE A 898 16.40 8.43 4.71
C ILE A 898 15.41 9.61 4.67
N GLY A 899 15.55 10.47 3.65
CA GLY A 899 14.65 11.58 3.40
C GLY A 899 13.43 11.19 2.54
N THR A 900 12.78 12.19 1.94
CA THR A 900 11.70 12.03 0.94
C THR A 900 12.05 12.70 -0.38
N LYS A 901 11.17 12.62 -1.39
CA LYS A 901 11.29 13.39 -2.65
C LYS A 901 11.46 14.89 -2.41
N PHE A 902 10.82 15.44 -1.38
CA PHE A 902 10.79 16.87 -1.11
C PHE A 902 11.75 17.32 -0.01
N PHE A 903 12.03 16.45 0.97
CA PHE A 903 12.80 16.85 2.15
C PHE A 903 14.00 15.96 2.43
N LYS A 904 15.02 16.59 3.00
CA LYS A 904 16.12 15.89 3.66
C LYS A 904 15.70 15.47 5.08
N THR A 905 16.54 14.66 5.71
CA THR A 905 16.27 14.05 7.02
C THR A 905 16.08 15.05 8.15
N ASP A 906 16.66 16.26 8.05
CA ASP A 906 16.54 17.31 9.07
C ASP A 906 15.12 17.87 9.23
N LYS A 907 14.20 17.52 8.32
CA LYS A 907 12.79 17.95 8.33
C LYS A 907 11.78 16.87 8.73
N LEU A 908 12.25 15.66 9.02
CA LEU A 908 11.40 14.48 9.20
C LEU A 908 11.23 14.05 10.66
N GLY A 909 11.54 14.94 11.60
CA GLY A 909 11.38 14.68 13.04
C GLY A 909 12.67 14.22 13.73
N PRO A 910 12.63 14.08 15.06
CA PRO A 910 13.80 13.81 15.88
C PRO A 910 14.51 12.49 15.56
N ASP A 911 13.79 11.42 15.17
CA ASP A 911 14.37 10.11 14.89
C ASP A 911 15.15 10.11 13.56
N ALA A 912 15.03 11.17 12.74
CA ALA A 912 15.80 11.36 11.52
C ALA A 912 17.11 12.16 11.71
N MET A 913 17.40 12.64 12.92
CA MET A 913 18.61 13.43 13.20
C MET A 913 19.89 12.59 13.13
N LYS A 914 21.01 13.24 12.80
CA LYS A 914 22.33 12.61 12.78
C LYS A 914 22.78 12.14 14.17
N GLY A 915 23.69 11.16 14.21
CA GLY A 915 24.22 10.57 15.42
C GLY A 915 25.01 11.53 16.31
N PHE A 916 24.91 11.30 17.62
CA PHE A 916 25.62 12.03 18.66
C PHE A 916 26.15 11.02 19.69
N PHE A 917 27.48 10.94 19.82
CA PHE A 917 28.16 10.05 20.76
C PHE A 917 29.03 10.86 21.70
N PHE A 918 28.82 10.67 23.00
CA PHE A 918 29.62 11.29 24.05
C PHE A 918 29.57 10.44 25.31
N GLU A 919 30.69 9.81 25.66
CA GLU A 919 30.81 9.01 26.88
C GLU A 919 30.81 9.91 28.12
N ARG A 920 29.96 9.58 29.10
CA ARG A 920 30.00 10.16 30.44
C ARG A 920 30.67 9.19 31.41
N ARG A 921 31.28 9.75 32.45
CA ARG A 921 31.90 8.95 33.51
C ARG A 921 30.84 8.06 34.18
N GLY A 922 31.00 6.75 34.04
CA GLY A 922 30.09 5.74 34.59
C GLY A 922 29.25 5.01 33.54
N ASP A 923 29.30 5.43 32.27
CA ASP A 923 28.65 4.73 31.18
C ASP A 923 29.32 3.36 30.94
N GLU A 924 28.50 2.33 30.72
CA GLU A 924 28.96 1.04 30.19
C GLU A 924 28.99 1.16 28.66
N THR A 925 30.19 1.34 28.10
CA THR A 925 30.37 1.42 26.65
C THR A 925 30.76 0.06 26.09
N TYR A 926 30.09 -0.34 25.00
CA TYR A 926 30.31 -1.64 24.37
C TYR A 926 31.29 -1.50 23.20
N PRO A 927 32.47 -2.15 23.20
CA PRO A 927 33.33 -2.23 22.03
C PRO A 927 32.67 -3.00 20.88
N ILE A 928 33.14 -2.79 19.65
CA ILE A 928 32.80 -3.69 18.54
C ILE A 928 33.67 -4.93 18.72
N ILE A 929 33.03 -6.06 19.04
CA ILE A 929 33.68 -7.36 19.16
C ILE A 929 33.06 -8.29 18.12
N LEU A 930 33.91 -8.76 17.21
CA LEU A 930 33.55 -9.66 16.12
C LEU A 930 34.47 -10.88 16.13
N TRP A 931 33.89 -12.05 15.91
CA TRP A 931 34.62 -13.28 15.63
C TRP A 931 34.37 -13.68 14.19
N PHE A 932 35.45 -13.96 13.47
CA PHE A 932 35.43 -14.47 12.12
C PHE A 932 35.83 -15.95 12.14
N ASP A 933 34.98 -16.78 11.54
CA ASP A 933 35.27 -18.18 11.28
C ASP A 933 35.44 -18.41 9.78
N PHE A 934 36.68 -18.72 9.41
CA PHE A 934 37.11 -19.00 8.03
C PHE A 934 37.37 -20.49 7.78
N ARG A 935 37.14 -21.36 8.76
CA ARG A 935 37.52 -22.78 8.69
C ARG A 935 36.73 -23.57 7.64
N GLY A 936 35.60 -23.05 7.18
CA GLY A 936 34.82 -23.62 6.07
C GLY A 936 34.05 -24.90 6.41
N GLN A 937 33.87 -25.22 7.69
CA GLN A 937 33.02 -26.34 8.12
C GLN A 937 31.56 -25.87 8.21
N GLN A 938 30.66 -26.59 7.54
CA GLN A 938 29.20 -26.45 7.71
C GLN A 938 28.74 -27.24 8.93
#